data_AF-A0A6A5X9J8-F1
#
_entry.id   AF-A0A6A5X9J8-F1
#
_cell.length_a   1.000
_cell.length_b   1.000
_cell.length_c   1.000
_cell.angle_alpha   90.00
_cell.angle_beta   90.00
_cell.angle_gamma   90.00
#
_symmetry.space_group_name_H-M   'P 1'
#
loop_
_entity.id
_entity.type
_entity.pdbx_description
1 polymer ?
#
loop_
_entity_poly.entity_id
_entity_poly.type
_entity_poly.pdbx_seq_one_letter_code
_entity_poly.pdbx_strand_id
1 'polypeptide(L)'
;MTERGIFPNATGLSYRCDTLEGTTTTDAHAFEYTAGKAVTFSIGRLEIGKGQGKALMTITDLVPPGTPTFDPKLINRARLFYSLIPGQGFEADLVVDDKVTKVIEKYADRINLDAPDPSDLDGVLSVICGELGLVPKTVAHTRNHLRRESAGFKVLRDVKIPMKDGGAIFGDVYLPLEHAQGERYPVLVSCTLYGRRVFHSGPDLEVHDEIVAFEEAEDLWYTEGPDVPIELPRESWGDHWDRQRGFENIASFNTFTYVPAGYAMVKIDPPGVSQTPGKRGVPGELAAAFYEAVEWSAEQSWSDGNVGLVGSSYGANTQWAVASLRPKGLKCFVPYATDIDTYRDAVYPGGIPTRRYITDWFSRVKRSSPKWGDHIDLAEMIPQHPFHEPLWDMISAKVDSSDIPCFLAAPQIFIIHGRGAYEAWRARKPENTHLQLTDCDYYPWPSREASNKVTQFLDNHLKGYEYPKPEAVGIQMRLGWGTWYWRKESAWPVPGTTHIKWHLNADGKLSRDEPMDELTVSYAANAPATGKSGVSFVSAPLEEDVEMAGHFSAVLNVSSTAVDADVVVTLWAISDAGEIVPYSSKSLPEPVAKGFLRASHRKLDLEKTLPERPWHTHLKDDHQPLQAGEVVQLDVEIFPAAARIKKGWKLRLDVTPSESQPDIPSYLPPDMRNFFGEENEGTDSIHIGGGRSNFIYCPVVPVKQGYPNLVM
;
A
#
# COMPACT_ATOMS: atom_id res chain seq x y z
N MET A 1 -34.11 -29.91 -21.58
CA MET A 1 -34.61 -29.54 -20.24
C MET A 1 -34.65 -28.03 -20.20
N THR A 2 -35.72 -27.43 -19.71
CA THR A 2 -35.78 -25.98 -19.48
C THR A 2 -35.01 -25.66 -18.20
N GLU A 3 -34.15 -24.65 -18.26
CA GLU A 3 -33.33 -24.14 -17.18
C GLU A 3 -33.53 -22.62 -17.08
N ARG A 4 -33.24 -22.06 -15.91
CA ARG A 4 -33.36 -20.62 -15.64
C ARG A 4 -31.96 -20.02 -15.56
N GLY A 5 -31.73 -18.96 -16.34
CA GLY A 5 -30.51 -18.17 -16.28
C GLY A 5 -30.79 -16.75 -15.78
N ILE A 6 -29.72 -16.01 -15.47
CA ILE A 6 -29.76 -14.61 -15.05
C ILE A 6 -28.83 -13.80 -15.96
N PHE A 7 -29.31 -12.65 -16.44
CA PHE A 7 -28.49 -11.66 -17.13
C PHE A 7 -28.34 -10.44 -16.20
N PRO A 8 -27.24 -10.29 -15.45
CA PRO A 8 -27.14 -9.29 -14.38
C PRO A 8 -27.44 -7.86 -14.82
N ASN A 9 -28.07 -7.09 -13.93
CA ASN A 9 -28.43 -5.69 -14.14
C ASN A 9 -29.26 -5.41 -15.42
N ALA A 10 -30.06 -6.37 -15.90
CA ALA A 10 -30.82 -6.22 -17.15
C ALA A 10 -32.29 -6.65 -17.01
N THR A 11 -33.20 -5.71 -17.18
CA THR A 11 -34.65 -5.91 -17.09
C THR A 11 -35.32 -5.53 -18.40
N GLY A 12 -36.28 -6.34 -18.86
CA GLY A 12 -37.00 -6.12 -20.12
C GLY A 12 -36.25 -6.55 -21.39
N LEU A 13 -35.01 -7.05 -21.27
CA LEU A 13 -34.21 -7.50 -22.41
C LEU A 13 -34.85 -8.74 -23.04
N SER A 14 -35.22 -8.67 -24.32
CA SER A 14 -35.87 -9.78 -25.01
C SER A 14 -34.91 -10.95 -25.20
N TYR A 15 -35.39 -12.17 -25.00
CA TYR A 15 -34.62 -13.40 -25.22
C TYR A 15 -35.40 -14.44 -26.02
N ARG A 16 -34.69 -15.32 -26.73
CA ARG A 16 -35.24 -16.48 -27.43
C ARG A 16 -34.29 -17.67 -27.41
N CYS A 17 -34.79 -18.85 -27.05
CA CYS A 17 -34.05 -20.10 -27.00
C CYS A 17 -34.92 -21.29 -27.43
N ASP A 18 -34.69 -21.81 -28.64
CA ASP A 18 -35.51 -22.86 -29.26
C ASP A 18 -36.99 -22.41 -29.39
N THR A 19 -37.90 -22.98 -28.61
CA THR A 19 -39.33 -22.56 -28.53
C THR A 19 -39.65 -21.66 -27.33
N LEU A 20 -38.65 -21.27 -26.53
CA LEU A 20 -38.80 -20.36 -25.39
C LEU A 20 -38.54 -18.92 -25.86
N GLU A 21 -39.41 -17.99 -25.50
CA GLU A 21 -39.22 -16.56 -25.74
C GLU A 21 -39.87 -15.71 -24.64
N GLY A 22 -39.31 -14.53 -24.38
CA GLY A 22 -39.78 -13.62 -23.33
C GLY A 22 -38.87 -12.42 -23.14
N THR A 23 -38.97 -11.76 -22.00
CA THR A 23 -38.09 -10.65 -21.56
C THR A 23 -37.52 -10.92 -20.17
N THR A 24 -36.35 -10.37 -19.85
CA THR A 24 -35.73 -10.56 -18.53
C THR A 24 -36.57 -9.96 -17.40
N THR A 25 -36.82 -10.73 -16.34
CA THR A 25 -37.76 -10.38 -15.26
C THR A 25 -37.24 -9.25 -14.35
N THR A 26 -38.08 -8.28 -13.99
CA THR A 26 -37.72 -7.17 -13.09
C THR A 26 -37.06 -7.61 -11.77
N ASP A 27 -37.62 -8.63 -11.11
CA ASP A 27 -37.27 -8.96 -9.72
C ASP A 27 -35.98 -9.81 -9.57
N ALA A 28 -35.40 -10.27 -10.68
CA ALA A 28 -34.31 -11.26 -10.68
C ALA A 28 -33.48 -11.33 -11.99
N HIS A 29 -33.70 -10.40 -12.92
CA HIS A 29 -33.10 -10.33 -14.27
C HIS A 29 -33.07 -11.67 -15.05
N ALA A 30 -34.07 -12.53 -14.82
CA ALA A 30 -34.01 -13.92 -15.21
C ALA A 30 -34.62 -14.18 -16.60
N PHE A 31 -34.07 -15.19 -17.28
CA PHE A 31 -34.55 -15.72 -18.56
C PHE A 31 -34.66 -17.25 -18.51
N GLU A 32 -35.41 -17.84 -19.45
CA GLU A 32 -35.49 -19.29 -19.63
C GLU A 32 -34.68 -19.75 -20.86
N TYR A 33 -34.02 -20.89 -20.75
CA TYR A 33 -33.29 -21.49 -21.86
C TYR A 33 -33.41 -23.01 -21.87
N THR A 34 -33.16 -23.63 -23.03
CA THR A 34 -33.03 -25.09 -23.13
C THR A 34 -31.57 -25.49 -22.97
N ALA A 35 -31.29 -26.41 -22.04
CA ALA A 35 -29.95 -26.93 -21.77
C ALA A 35 -29.19 -27.30 -23.06
N GLY A 36 -27.99 -26.74 -23.23
CA GLY A 36 -27.13 -26.98 -24.41
C GLY A 36 -27.59 -26.31 -25.72
N LYS A 37 -28.60 -25.43 -25.70
CA LYS A 37 -28.98 -24.58 -26.84
C LYS A 37 -28.38 -23.18 -26.71
N ALA A 38 -28.40 -22.43 -27.80
CA ALA A 38 -28.06 -21.02 -27.81
C ALA A 38 -29.26 -20.15 -27.39
N VAL A 39 -28.98 -19.05 -26.69
CA VAL A 39 -29.95 -17.99 -26.36
C VAL A 39 -29.58 -16.76 -27.17
N THR A 40 -30.51 -16.26 -27.97
CA THR A 40 -30.41 -14.94 -28.62
C THR A 40 -31.00 -13.89 -27.69
N PHE A 41 -30.34 -12.75 -27.54
CA PHE A 41 -30.89 -11.57 -26.86
C PHE A 41 -31.07 -10.40 -27.83
N SER A 42 -32.15 -9.62 -27.67
CA SER A 42 -32.50 -8.51 -28.55
C SER A 42 -33.15 -7.33 -27.81
N ILE A 43 -33.13 -6.15 -28.43
CA ILE A 43 -33.94 -4.99 -28.03
C ILE A 43 -34.85 -4.64 -29.22
N GLY A 44 -36.14 -4.93 -29.07
CA GLY A 44 -37.07 -4.98 -30.22
C GLY A 44 -36.52 -5.90 -31.31
N ARG A 45 -36.55 -5.45 -32.57
CA ARG A 45 -35.98 -6.15 -33.73
C ARG A 45 -34.44 -6.24 -33.79
N LEU A 46 -33.68 -5.56 -32.92
CA LEU A 46 -32.21 -5.57 -32.97
C LEU A 46 -31.63 -6.75 -32.17
N GLU A 47 -31.12 -7.79 -32.86
CA GLU A 47 -30.31 -8.84 -32.21
C GLU A 47 -29.01 -8.23 -31.67
N ILE A 48 -28.83 -8.26 -30.34
CA ILE A 48 -27.59 -7.84 -29.69
C ILE A 48 -26.52 -8.91 -29.89
N GLY A 49 -26.90 -10.18 -29.74
CA GLY A 49 -26.05 -11.33 -30.02
C GLY A 49 -26.63 -12.62 -29.46
N LYS A 50 -25.81 -13.67 -29.42
CA LYS A 50 -26.22 -14.99 -28.94
C LYS A 50 -25.07 -15.80 -28.36
N GLY A 51 -25.33 -16.45 -27.23
CA GLY A 51 -24.39 -17.31 -26.51
C GLY A 51 -24.99 -18.69 -26.24
N GLN A 52 -24.18 -19.63 -25.76
CA GLN A 52 -24.71 -20.87 -25.18
C GLN A 52 -25.43 -20.55 -23.87
N GLY A 53 -26.62 -21.10 -23.66
CA GLY A 53 -27.40 -20.89 -22.42
C GLY A 53 -26.67 -21.39 -21.17
N LYS A 54 -26.68 -20.57 -20.11
CA LYS A 54 -26.02 -20.78 -18.83
C LYS A 54 -26.85 -20.18 -17.69
N ALA A 55 -26.60 -20.63 -16.46
CA ALA A 55 -27.21 -20.08 -15.24
C ALA A 55 -26.86 -18.60 -14.98
N LEU A 56 -25.72 -18.13 -15.50
CA LEU A 56 -25.29 -16.73 -15.54
C LEU A 56 -24.85 -16.44 -16.97
N MET A 57 -25.34 -15.35 -17.58
CA MET A 57 -24.87 -14.87 -18.88
C MET A 57 -24.65 -13.36 -18.84
N THR A 58 -23.65 -12.87 -19.56
CA THR A 58 -23.35 -11.43 -19.65
C THR A 58 -23.13 -10.98 -21.10
N ILE A 59 -22.68 -9.74 -21.35
CA ILE A 59 -22.41 -9.29 -22.72
C ILE A 59 -21.22 -10.05 -23.34
N THR A 60 -20.24 -10.50 -22.52
CA THR A 60 -19.15 -11.38 -22.97
C THR A 60 -19.62 -12.74 -23.52
N ASP A 61 -20.82 -13.21 -23.14
CA ASP A 61 -21.39 -14.46 -23.67
C ASP A 61 -22.05 -14.31 -25.05
N LEU A 62 -22.33 -13.09 -25.51
CA LEU A 62 -23.08 -12.84 -26.74
C LEU A 62 -22.22 -12.87 -28.02
N VAL A 63 -20.96 -13.27 -27.87
CA VAL A 63 -19.93 -13.45 -28.90
C VAL A 63 -19.31 -14.86 -28.79
N PRO A 64 -18.53 -15.35 -29.77
CA PRO A 64 -17.90 -16.66 -29.70
C PRO A 64 -17.04 -16.86 -28.42
N PRO A 65 -17.08 -18.03 -27.76
CA PRO A 65 -16.26 -18.29 -26.58
C PRO A 65 -14.77 -18.09 -26.86
N GLY A 66 -14.11 -17.28 -26.03
CA GLY A 66 -12.69 -16.92 -26.19
C GLY A 66 -12.43 -15.67 -27.04
N THR A 67 -13.46 -14.95 -27.51
CA THR A 67 -13.30 -13.60 -28.05
C THR A 67 -12.62 -12.67 -27.02
N PRO A 68 -11.52 -11.97 -27.37
CA PRO A 68 -10.84 -11.07 -26.43
C PRO A 68 -11.68 -9.86 -26.04
N THR A 69 -11.44 -9.32 -24.83
CA THR A 69 -12.10 -8.10 -24.32
C THR A 69 -11.80 -6.82 -25.11
N PHE A 70 -10.83 -6.86 -26.02
CA PHE A 70 -10.51 -5.78 -26.97
C PHE A 70 -11.08 -6.00 -28.38
N ASP A 71 -11.86 -7.06 -28.62
CA ASP A 71 -12.49 -7.30 -29.93
C ASP A 71 -13.57 -6.22 -30.22
N PRO A 72 -13.52 -5.53 -31.37
CA PRO A 72 -14.48 -4.48 -31.72
C PRO A 72 -15.95 -4.91 -31.66
N LYS A 73 -16.25 -6.18 -31.94
CA LYS A 73 -17.62 -6.71 -31.96
C LYS A 73 -18.18 -6.93 -30.56
N LEU A 74 -17.33 -7.30 -29.61
CA LEU A 74 -17.68 -7.35 -28.18
C LEU A 74 -17.79 -5.93 -27.61
N ILE A 75 -16.83 -5.06 -27.92
CA ILE A 75 -16.87 -3.64 -27.54
C ILE A 75 -18.17 -3.00 -28.03
N ASN A 76 -18.55 -3.16 -29.30
CA ASN A 76 -19.76 -2.54 -29.86
C ASN A 76 -21.05 -2.99 -29.16
N ARG A 77 -21.15 -4.28 -28.82
CA ARG A 77 -22.29 -4.84 -28.08
C ARG A 77 -22.37 -4.27 -26.67
N ALA A 78 -21.25 -4.27 -25.96
CA ALA A 78 -21.13 -3.71 -24.61
C ALA A 78 -21.37 -2.20 -24.60
N ARG A 79 -20.84 -1.47 -25.57
CA ARG A 79 -20.93 -0.01 -25.70
C ARG A 79 -22.36 0.44 -25.93
N LEU A 80 -23.13 -0.26 -26.77
CA LEU A 80 -24.57 -0.04 -26.88
C LEU A 80 -25.27 -0.31 -25.54
N PHE A 81 -24.99 -1.47 -24.91
CA PHE A 81 -25.64 -1.90 -23.68
C PHE A 81 -25.42 -0.91 -22.53
N TYR A 82 -24.16 -0.55 -22.26
CA TYR A 82 -23.78 0.36 -21.17
C TYR A 82 -24.18 1.82 -21.44
N SER A 83 -24.35 2.22 -22.71
CA SER A 83 -24.89 3.56 -23.07
C SER A 83 -26.38 3.71 -22.79
N LEU A 84 -27.09 2.59 -22.56
CA LEU A 84 -28.49 2.58 -22.14
C LEU A 84 -28.66 2.55 -20.61
N ILE A 85 -27.55 2.53 -19.83
CA ILE A 85 -27.55 2.54 -18.37
C ILE A 85 -27.23 3.96 -17.85
N PRO A 86 -28.05 4.53 -16.94
CA PRO A 86 -27.74 5.80 -16.29
C PRO A 86 -26.67 5.62 -15.19
N GLY A 87 -25.77 6.59 -15.04
CA GLY A 87 -24.64 6.51 -14.10
C GLY A 87 -23.29 6.39 -14.80
N GLN A 88 -22.25 6.00 -14.07
CA GLN A 88 -20.88 5.76 -14.57
C GLN A 88 -20.33 4.34 -14.31
N GLY A 89 -21.02 3.53 -13.52
CA GLY A 89 -20.82 2.08 -13.42
C GLY A 89 -22.13 1.32 -13.62
N PHE A 90 -22.36 0.31 -12.78
CA PHE A 90 -23.55 -0.53 -12.79
C PHE A 90 -24.42 -0.34 -11.52
N GLU A 91 -24.32 0.85 -10.90
CA GLU A 91 -25.15 1.31 -9.78
C GLU A 91 -26.65 1.47 -10.12
N ALA A 92 -27.00 1.40 -11.41
CA ALA A 92 -28.36 1.24 -11.91
C ALA A 92 -28.44 0.09 -12.92
N ASP A 93 -29.64 -0.46 -13.10
CA ASP A 93 -29.90 -1.50 -14.09
C ASP A 93 -30.24 -0.91 -15.46
N LEU A 94 -29.96 -1.69 -16.52
CA LEU A 94 -30.59 -1.49 -17.81
C LEU A 94 -32.08 -1.84 -17.70
N VAL A 95 -32.94 -0.85 -17.93
CA VAL A 95 -34.40 -1.04 -18.04
C VAL A 95 -34.80 -0.85 -19.50
N VAL A 96 -34.98 -1.96 -20.22
CA VAL A 96 -35.50 -1.96 -21.60
C VAL A 96 -37.01 -1.82 -21.56
N ASP A 97 -37.49 -0.58 -21.50
CA ASP A 97 -38.91 -0.25 -21.51
C ASP A 97 -39.47 0.05 -22.92
N ASP A 98 -40.73 0.47 -22.92
CA ASP A 98 -41.49 0.89 -24.10
C ASP A 98 -40.90 2.14 -24.80
N LYS A 99 -40.05 2.93 -24.13
CA LYS A 99 -39.34 4.09 -24.70
C LYS A 99 -38.00 3.65 -25.30
N VAL A 100 -37.19 2.91 -24.55
CA VAL A 100 -35.90 2.34 -24.99
C VAL A 100 -36.09 1.49 -26.24
N THR A 101 -37.07 0.59 -26.23
CA THR A 101 -37.40 -0.25 -27.39
C THR A 101 -37.69 0.59 -28.63
N LYS A 102 -38.60 1.57 -28.54
CA LYS A 102 -38.98 2.42 -29.69
C LYS A 102 -37.83 3.28 -30.22
N VAL A 103 -36.96 3.80 -29.35
CA VAL A 103 -35.77 4.55 -29.78
C VAL A 103 -34.76 3.64 -30.47
N ILE A 104 -34.50 2.43 -29.94
CA ILE A 104 -33.61 1.47 -30.60
C ILE A 104 -34.16 1.00 -31.94
N GLU A 105 -35.45 0.63 -32.04
CA GLU A 105 -36.04 0.17 -33.30
C GLU A 105 -36.06 1.24 -34.41
N LYS A 106 -36.25 2.51 -34.02
CA LYS A 106 -36.16 3.70 -34.88
C LYS A 106 -34.76 3.91 -35.47
N TYR A 107 -33.71 3.45 -34.78
CA TYR A 107 -32.33 3.62 -35.20
C TYR A 107 -31.59 2.31 -35.56
N ALA A 108 -32.23 1.15 -35.46
CA ALA A 108 -31.59 -0.16 -35.64
C ALA A 108 -30.85 -0.33 -36.98
N ASP A 109 -31.36 0.22 -38.10
CA ASP A 109 -30.67 0.15 -39.40
C ASP A 109 -29.40 1.02 -39.49
N ARG A 110 -29.13 1.84 -38.45
CA ARG A 110 -27.89 2.62 -38.26
C ARG A 110 -26.96 2.02 -37.21
N ILE A 111 -27.32 0.91 -36.56
CA ILE A 111 -26.52 0.26 -35.51
C ILE A 111 -25.82 -0.97 -36.11
N ASN A 112 -24.52 -0.86 -36.37
CA ASN A 112 -23.71 -1.99 -36.83
C ASN A 112 -22.87 -2.56 -35.68
N LEU A 113 -23.39 -3.57 -34.98
CA LEU A 113 -22.67 -4.21 -33.86
C LEU A 113 -21.45 -5.05 -34.30
N ASP A 114 -21.32 -5.33 -35.59
CA ASP A 114 -20.19 -6.07 -36.17
C ASP A 114 -19.20 -5.16 -36.95
N ALA A 115 -19.30 -3.83 -36.76
CA ALA A 115 -18.34 -2.86 -37.27
C ALA A 115 -16.91 -3.14 -36.77
N PRO A 116 -15.87 -2.93 -37.62
CA PRO A 116 -14.48 -3.16 -37.24
C PRO A 116 -13.89 -2.02 -36.40
N ASP A 117 -14.47 -0.82 -36.47
CA ASP A 117 -14.08 0.35 -35.68
C ASP A 117 -15.18 0.64 -34.63
N PRO A 118 -14.88 0.61 -33.31
CA PRO A 118 -15.86 0.96 -32.28
C PRO A 118 -16.37 2.41 -32.32
N SER A 119 -15.70 3.29 -33.06
CA SER A 119 -16.06 4.70 -33.26
C SER A 119 -17.24 4.86 -34.23
N ASP A 120 -17.50 3.88 -35.11
CA ASP A 120 -18.65 3.88 -36.03
C ASP A 120 -20.01 4.04 -35.30
N LEU A 121 -20.06 3.67 -34.01
CA LEU A 121 -21.26 3.83 -33.18
C LEU A 121 -21.46 5.24 -32.60
N ASP A 122 -20.46 6.12 -32.58
CA ASP A 122 -20.52 7.44 -31.91
C ASP A 122 -21.73 8.26 -32.37
N GLY A 123 -21.89 8.39 -33.69
CA GLY A 123 -22.93 9.21 -34.31
C GLY A 123 -24.35 8.64 -34.23
N VAL A 124 -24.51 7.36 -33.87
CA VAL A 124 -25.83 6.76 -33.61
C VAL A 124 -26.14 6.70 -32.11
N LEU A 125 -25.16 6.34 -31.27
CA LEU A 125 -25.31 6.34 -29.81
C LEU A 125 -25.58 7.75 -29.27
N SER A 126 -24.92 8.78 -29.78
CA SER A 126 -25.18 10.17 -29.35
C SER A 126 -26.62 10.60 -29.59
N VAL A 127 -27.24 10.14 -30.69
CA VAL A 127 -28.65 10.43 -31.01
C VAL A 127 -29.61 9.61 -30.13
N ILE A 128 -29.33 8.31 -29.96
CA ILE A 128 -30.11 7.42 -29.08
C ILE A 128 -30.11 7.94 -27.64
N CYS A 129 -28.94 8.25 -27.10
CA CYS A 129 -28.76 8.73 -25.74
C CYS A 129 -29.42 10.11 -25.56
N GLY A 130 -29.33 10.99 -26.56
CA GLY A 130 -30.01 12.29 -26.56
C GLY A 130 -31.55 12.19 -26.48
N GLU A 131 -32.18 11.22 -27.16
CA GLU A 131 -33.63 11.00 -27.05
C GLU A 131 -34.03 10.26 -25.75
N LEU A 132 -33.12 9.48 -25.17
CA LEU A 132 -33.35 8.78 -23.91
C LEU A 132 -33.13 9.67 -22.69
N GLY A 133 -32.24 10.68 -22.76
CA GLY A 133 -31.80 11.49 -21.62
C GLY A 133 -30.55 10.92 -20.94
N LEU A 134 -29.70 10.24 -21.70
CA LEU A 134 -28.50 9.52 -21.25
C LEU A 134 -27.22 10.12 -21.88
N VAL A 135 -26.05 9.66 -21.43
CA VAL A 135 -24.74 10.02 -21.99
C VAL A 135 -24.12 8.75 -22.59
N PRO A 136 -23.72 8.74 -23.88
CA PRO A 136 -23.11 7.58 -24.52
C PRO A 136 -21.74 7.28 -23.88
N LYS A 137 -21.41 6.00 -23.72
CA LYS A 137 -20.13 5.59 -23.12
C LYS A 137 -18.99 5.72 -24.12
N THR A 138 -17.82 6.12 -23.63
CA THR A 138 -16.57 6.09 -24.41
C THR A 138 -16.16 4.64 -24.71
N VAL A 139 -15.26 4.45 -25.68
CA VAL A 139 -14.64 3.13 -25.91
C VAL A 139 -13.83 2.71 -24.67
N ALA A 140 -13.13 3.65 -24.05
CA ALA A 140 -12.35 3.45 -22.84
C ALA A 140 -13.21 2.97 -21.65
N HIS A 141 -14.29 3.68 -21.33
CA HIS A 141 -15.30 3.28 -20.33
C HIS A 141 -15.78 1.85 -20.56
N THR A 142 -16.15 1.54 -21.80
CA THR A 142 -16.65 0.22 -22.19
C THR A 142 -15.61 -0.87 -21.93
N ARG A 143 -14.35 -0.65 -22.31
CA ARG A 143 -13.25 -1.60 -22.10
C ARG A 143 -12.92 -1.76 -20.60
N ASN A 144 -12.98 -0.68 -19.83
CA ASN A 144 -12.75 -0.69 -18.38
C ASN A 144 -13.78 -1.55 -17.62
N HIS A 145 -15.03 -1.55 -18.08
CA HIS A 145 -16.07 -2.42 -17.51
C HIS A 145 -16.00 -3.85 -18.07
N LEU A 146 -15.78 -4.03 -19.38
CA LEU A 146 -15.60 -5.36 -20.00
C LEU A 146 -14.46 -6.18 -19.37
N ARG A 147 -13.34 -5.55 -18.97
CA ARG A 147 -12.26 -6.26 -18.25
C ARG A 147 -12.71 -6.83 -16.92
N ARG A 148 -13.52 -6.09 -16.16
CA ARG A 148 -14.05 -6.53 -14.87
C ARG A 148 -15.07 -7.64 -15.07
N GLU A 149 -15.99 -7.47 -16.02
CA GLU A 149 -17.02 -8.46 -16.36
C GLU A 149 -16.37 -9.79 -16.78
N SER A 150 -15.37 -9.74 -17.68
CA SER A 150 -14.57 -10.89 -18.11
C SER A 150 -13.68 -11.49 -17.01
N ALA A 151 -13.51 -10.80 -15.88
CA ALA A 151 -12.83 -11.30 -14.68
C ALA A 151 -13.81 -11.74 -13.58
N GLY A 152 -15.12 -11.77 -13.87
CA GLY A 152 -16.15 -12.25 -12.95
C GLY A 152 -16.74 -11.20 -12.01
N PHE A 153 -16.53 -9.90 -12.24
CA PHE A 153 -17.06 -8.85 -11.33
C PHE A 153 -17.54 -7.57 -12.02
N LYS A 154 -18.37 -6.78 -11.32
CA LYS A 154 -18.78 -5.43 -11.72
C LYS A 154 -18.23 -4.38 -10.73
N VAL A 155 -18.30 -3.11 -11.12
CA VAL A 155 -18.11 -1.98 -10.19
C VAL A 155 -19.34 -1.07 -10.19
N LEU A 156 -19.82 -0.76 -8.99
CA LEU A 156 -20.77 0.32 -8.72
C LEU A 156 -19.92 1.55 -8.37
N ARG A 157 -20.03 2.63 -9.15
CA ARG A 157 -19.24 3.85 -8.91
C ARG A 157 -19.98 4.78 -7.97
N ASP A 158 -19.23 5.53 -7.16
CA ASP A 158 -19.74 6.69 -6.43
C ASP A 158 -20.96 6.40 -5.53
N VAL A 159 -20.98 5.21 -4.92
CA VAL A 159 -22.04 4.75 -4.03
C VAL A 159 -22.05 5.61 -2.76
N LYS A 160 -23.19 6.25 -2.51
CA LYS A 160 -23.42 7.13 -1.35
C LYS A 160 -23.65 6.31 -0.08
N ILE A 161 -22.69 6.33 0.83
CA ILE A 161 -22.76 5.73 2.16
C ILE A 161 -23.24 6.81 3.15
N PRO A 162 -24.42 6.67 3.79
CA PRO A 162 -24.94 7.67 4.72
C PRO A 162 -24.16 7.68 6.04
N MET A 163 -24.02 8.86 6.65
CA MET A 163 -23.44 9.04 7.98
C MET A 163 -24.50 9.41 9.03
N LYS A 164 -24.23 9.10 10.31
CA LYS A 164 -25.16 9.32 11.43
C LYS A 164 -25.50 10.79 11.72
N ASP A 165 -24.68 11.72 11.24
CA ASP A 165 -24.89 13.17 11.32
C ASP A 165 -25.82 13.71 10.21
N GLY A 166 -26.25 12.85 9.27
CA GLY A 166 -27.03 13.23 8.08
C GLY A 166 -26.16 13.57 6.86
N GLY A 167 -24.83 13.54 7.01
CA GLY A 167 -23.88 13.61 5.92
C GLY A 167 -23.79 12.30 5.11
N ALA A 168 -22.80 12.23 4.23
CA ALA A 168 -22.47 11.01 3.50
C ALA A 168 -21.04 11.05 2.97
N ILE A 169 -20.47 9.86 2.81
CA ILE A 169 -19.23 9.62 2.06
C ILE A 169 -19.52 8.81 0.80
N PHE A 170 -18.57 8.79 -0.13
CA PHE A 170 -18.70 8.10 -1.40
C PHE A 170 -17.62 7.02 -1.55
N GLY A 171 -18.02 5.86 -2.07
CA GLY A 171 -17.14 4.73 -2.31
C GLY A 171 -17.45 4.00 -3.61
N ASP A 172 -16.48 3.28 -4.14
CA ASP A 172 -16.64 2.39 -5.28
C ASP A 172 -16.74 0.95 -4.74
N VAL A 173 -17.79 0.23 -5.14
CA VAL A 173 -18.09 -1.14 -4.70
C VAL A 173 -17.79 -2.11 -5.84
N TYR A 174 -16.85 -3.01 -5.63
CA TYR A 174 -16.46 -4.05 -6.59
C TYR A 174 -17.03 -5.39 -6.12
N LEU A 175 -17.83 -6.03 -6.97
CA LEU A 175 -18.73 -7.11 -6.55
C LEU A 175 -18.73 -8.27 -7.56
N PRO A 176 -18.51 -9.53 -7.14
CA PRO A 176 -18.58 -10.70 -8.03
C PRO A 176 -19.96 -10.81 -8.70
N LEU A 177 -20.02 -11.23 -9.97
CA LEU A 177 -21.25 -11.26 -10.74
C LEU A 177 -22.26 -12.28 -10.18
N GLU A 178 -21.77 -13.35 -9.56
CA GLU A 178 -22.55 -14.43 -8.97
C GLU A 178 -23.41 -13.98 -7.76
N HIS A 179 -23.20 -12.78 -7.20
CA HIS A 179 -24.16 -12.17 -6.25
C HIS A 179 -25.59 -12.11 -6.84
N ALA A 180 -25.73 -12.00 -8.16
CA ALA A 180 -27.01 -11.97 -8.85
C ALA A 180 -27.78 -13.30 -8.73
N GLN A 181 -27.10 -14.39 -8.39
CA GLN A 181 -27.69 -15.71 -8.10
C GLN A 181 -28.07 -15.88 -6.62
N GLY A 182 -27.81 -14.88 -5.76
CA GLY A 182 -28.09 -14.88 -4.33
C GLY A 182 -26.87 -15.15 -3.44
N GLU A 183 -25.68 -15.29 -4.02
CA GLU A 183 -24.42 -15.46 -3.28
C GLU A 183 -24.08 -14.20 -2.46
N ARG A 184 -23.49 -14.41 -1.28
CA ARG A 184 -23.12 -13.35 -0.34
C ARG A 184 -21.64 -13.48 0.04
N TYR A 185 -20.95 -12.35 0.16
CA TYR A 185 -19.50 -12.32 0.25
C TYR A 185 -19.00 -11.60 1.50
N PRO A 186 -17.88 -12.04 2.09
CA PRO A 186 -17.11 -11.18 2.97
C PRO A 186 -16.58 -9.96 2.22
N VAL A 187 -16.46 -8.85 2.95
CA VAL A 187 -16.15 -7.54 2.37
C VAL A 187 -14.78 -7.04 2.83
N LEU A 188 -13.93 -6.64 1.89
CA LEU A 188 -12.68 -5.94 2.19
C LEU A 188 -12.89 -4.43 2.01
N VAL A 189 -12.71 -3.64 3.07
CA VAL A 189 -12.93 -2.18 3.04
C VAL A 189 -11.60 -1.45 3.23
N SER A 190 -11.36 -0.42 2.40
CA SER A 190 -10.14 0.39 2.43
C SER A 190 -10.46 1.89 2.40
N CYS A 191 -9.76 2.68 3.22
CA CYS A 191 -9.90 4.13 3.30
C CYS A 191 -8.52 4.81 3.24
N THR A 192 -8.29 5.67 2.25
CA THR A 192 -7.01 6.38 2.05
C THR A 192 -7.23 7.80 1.52
N LEU A 193 -6.25 8.68 1.72
CA LEU A 193 -6.21 10.00 1.07
C LEU A 193 -5.75 9.93 -0.40
N TYR A 194 -5.27 8.77 -0.86
CA TYR A 194 -4.70 8.60 -2.20
C TYR A 194 -5.75 8.37 -3.29
N GLY A 195 -6.97 7.96 -2.90
CA GLY A 195 -8.07 7.70 -3.80
C GLY A 195 -8.63 6.29 -3.81
N ARG A 196 -9.90 6.17 -4.19
CA ARG A 196 -10.59 4.88 -4.40
C ARG A 196 -10.48 4.27 -5.81
N ARG A 197 -10.11 5.07 -6.83
CA ARG A 197 -10.07 4.64 -8.25
C ARG A 197 -8.67 4.20 -8.67
N VAL A 198 -8.54 3.68 -9.89
CA VAL A 198 -7.24 3.34 -10.48
C VAL A 198 -6.41 4.63 -10.62
N PHE A 199 -5.09 4.52 -10.38
CA PHE A 199 -4.03 5.53 -10.28
C PHE A 199 -4.27 6.74 -9.34
N HIS A 200 -5.49 7.21 -9.12
CA HIS A 200 -5.80 8.46 -8.43
C HIS A 200 -7.17 8.43 -7.71
N SER A 201 -7.55 9.54 -7.05
CA SER A 201 -8.87 9.71 -6.39
C SER A 201 -10.06 9.83 -7.33
N GLY A 202 -9.85 9.74 -8.63
CA GLY A 202 -10.91 9.90 -9.64
C GLY A 202 -11.14 11.35 -10.05
N PRO A 203 -11.88 11.56 -11.15
CA PRO A 203 -12.15 12.86 -11.74
C PRO A 203 -13.07 13.71 -10.85
N ASP A 204 -13.14 15.01 -11.12
CA ASP A 204 -14.32 15.76 -10.71
C ASP A 204 -15.52 15.39 -11.61
N LEU A 205 -16.58 14.84 -11.02
CA LEU A 205 -17.80 14.45 -11.74
C LEU A 205 -18.59 15.67 -12.28
N GLU A 206 -18.23 16.88 -11.85
CA GLU A 206 -18.74 18.13 -12.43
C GLU A 206 -17.99 18.56 -13.70
N VAL A 207 -16.86 17.93 -14.04
CA VAL A 207 -15.98 18.29 -15.17
C VAL A 207 -15.88 17.15 -16.17
N HIS A 208 -16.73 17.17 -17.21
CA HIS A 208 -16.86 16.06 -18.17
C HIS A 208 -15.53 15.63 -18.81
N ASP A 209 -14.72 16.59 -19.25
CA ASP A 209 -13.43 16.34 -19.92
C ASP A 209 -12.44 15.59 -18.98
N GLU A 210 -12.51 15.86 -17.67
CA GLU A 210 -11.69 15.13 -16.70
C GLU A 210 -12.21 13.70 -16.48
N ILE A 211 -13.53 13.48 -16.52
CA ILE A 211 -14.10 12.12 -16.50
C ILE A 211 -13.57 11.30 -17.67
N VAL A 212 -13.61 11.85 -18.89
CA VAL A 212 -13.10 11.19 -20.10
C VAL A 212 -11.61 10.90 -19.99
N ALA A 213 -10.79 11.86 -19.56
CA ALA A 213 -9.35 11.65 -19.39
C ALA A 213 -9.03 10.56 -18.35
N PHE A 214 -9.83 10.46 -17.26
CA PHE A 214 -9.70 9.36 -16.29
C PHE A 214 -10.17 8.00 -16.82
N GLU A 215 -11.17 7.96 -17.70
CA GLU A 215 -11.58 6.73 -18.39
C GLU A 215 -10.49 6.23 -19.34
N GLU A 216 -9.93 7.14 -20.15
CA GLU A 216 -8.87 6.84 -21.13
C GLU A 216 -7.58 6.39 -20.45
N ALA A 217 -7.16 7.06 -19.37
CA ALA A 217 -6.02 6.62 -18.58
C ALA A 217 -6.27 5.27 -17.86
N GLU A 218 -7.50 4.96 -17.42
CA GLU A 218 -7.83 3.64 -16.89
C GLU A 218 -7.84 2.55 -17.99
N ASP A 219 -8.15 2.90 -19.25
CA ASP A 219 -8.02 1.99 -20.39
C ASP A 219 -6.54 1.69 -20.68
N LEU A 220 -5.73 2.73 -20.84
CA LEU A 220 -4.28 2.62 -21.08
C LEU A 220 -3.56 1.88 -19.95
N TRP A 221 -3.98 2.06 -18.69
CA TRP A 221 -3.42 1.37 -17.50
C TRP A 221 -3.35 -0.16 -17.68
N TYR A 222 -4.41 -0.75 -18.25
CA TYR A 222 -4.53 -2.20 -18.46
C TYR A 222 -4.30 -2.66 -19.92
N THR A 223 -4.35 -1.76 -20.90
CA THR A 223 -4.14 -2.09 -22.32
C THR A 223 -2.66 -2.06 -22.69
N GLU A 224 -1.91 -1.06 -22.24
CA GLU A 224 -0.51 -0.91 -22.61
C GLU A 224 0.41 -1.86 -21.83
N GLY A 225 1.53 -2.25 -22.44
CA GLY A 225 2.57 -3.01 -21.75
C GLY A 225 3.11 -2.22 -20.54
N PRO A 226 3.44 -2.87 -19.40
CA PRO A 226 3.71 -2.17 -18.15
C PRO A 226 4.82 -1.12 -18.30
N ASP A 227 5.92 -1.44 -18.98
CA ASP A 227 7.06 -0.55 -19.21
C ASP A 227 6.81 0.60 -20.20
N VAL A 228 5.63 0.66 -20.83
CA VAL A 228 5.23 1.72 -21.76
C VAL A 228 4.65 2.89 -20.95
N PRO A 229 5.21 4.11 -21.04
CA PRO A 229 4.65 5.27 -20.34
C PRO A 229 3.27 5.63 -20.88
N ILE A 230 2.35 5.98 -19.98
CA ILE A 230 0.99 6.44 -20.30
C ILE A 230 0.75 7.82 -19.68
N GLU A 231 -0.13 8.61 -20.29
CA GLU A 231 -0.55 9.89 -19.73
C GLU A 231 -1.52 9.67 -18.57
N LEU A 232 -1.25 10.31 -17.43
CA LEU A 232 -2.04 10.19 -16.20
C LEU A 232 -2.63 11.55 -15.82
N PRO A 233 -3.98 11.67 -15.73
CA PRO A 233 -4.63 12.85 -15.17
C PRO A 233 -4.11 13.14 -13.76
N ARG A 234 -3.84 14.43 -13.51
CA ARG A 234 -3.23 14.93 -12.25
C ARG A 234 -1.80 14.41 -12.02
N GLU A 235 -1.07 14.14 -13.11
CA GLU A 235 0.32 13.68 -13.14
C GLU A 235 0.50 12.26 -12.55
N SER A 236 1.68 11.94 -12.03
CA SER A 236 2.02 10.62 -11.52
C SER A 236 2.22 10.63 -10.00
N TRP A 237 1.82 9.56 -9.31
CA TRP A 237 2.13 9.36 -7.89
C TRP A 237 3.61 9.07 -7.60
N GLY A 238 4.40 8.74 -8.62
CA GLY A 238 5.83 8.50 -8.50
C GLY A 238 6.54 8.42 -9.85
N ASP A 239 7.85 8.62 -9.82
CA ASP A 239 8.68 8.94 -10.98
C ASP A 239 8.72 7.84 -12.06
N HIS A 240 8.20 6.64 -11.74
CA HIS A 240 8.06 5.48 -12.63
C HIS A 240 6.64 4.85 -12.57
N TRP A 241 5.64 5.47 -11.95
CA TRP A 241 4.28 4.89 -11.83
C TRP A 241 3.55 4.86 -13.19
N ASP A 242 4.00 5.68 -14.14
CA ASP A 242 3.66 5.59 -15.57
C ASP A 242 4.08 4.24 -16.19
N ARG A 243 5.14 3.60 -15.65
CA ARG A 243 5.81 2.42 -16.21
C ARG A 243 5.95 1.20 -15.29
N GLN A 244 5.51 1.29 -14.04
CA GLN A 244 5.65 0.24 -13.02
C GLN A 244 4.28 -0.12 -12.43
N ARG A 245 3.36 -0.47 -13.34
CA ARG A 245 1.92 -0.68 -13.08
C ARG A 245 1.61 -2.01 -12.38
N GLY A 246 2.13 -2.21 -11.18
CA GLY A 246 1.85 -3.39 -10.33
C GLY A 246 0.54 -3.30 -9.51
N PHE A 247 -0.08 -2.12 -9.47
CA PHE A 247 -1.18 -1.79 -8.55
C PHE A 247 -2.34 -1.13 -9.29
N GLU A 248 -3.52 -1.17 -8.70
CA GLU A 248 -4.61 -0.30 -9.14
C GLU A 248 -4.38 1.13 -8.66
N ASN A 249 -4.11 1.33 -7.37
CA ASN A 249 -3.79 2.61 -6.75
C ASN A 249 -2.68 2.42 -5.72
N ILE A 250 -1.87 3.45 -5.50
CA ILE A 250 -0.76 3.48 -4.54
C ILE A 250 -1.24 2.97 -3.16
N ALA A 251 -0.48 2.02 -2.60
CA ALA A 251 -0.76 1.40 -1.30
C ALA A 251 -2.16 0.74 -1.14
N SER A 252 -2.86 0.43 -2.24
CA SER A 252 -4.17 -0.24 -2.22
C SER A 252 -4.09 -1.72 -2.60
N PHE A 253 -5.10 -2.51 -2.21
CA PHE A 253 -5.25 -3.91 -2.63
C PHE A 253 -5.96 -3.98 -3.99
N ASN A 254 -5.50 -4.84 -4.90
CA ASN A 254 -6.03 -4.94 -6.27
C ASN A 254 -7.35 -5.73 -6.33
N THR A 255 -8.41 -5.14 -6.90
CA THR A 255 -9.72 -5.79 -7.08
C THR A 255 -9.63 -7.02 -7.97
N PHE A 256 -8.83 -6.97 -9.04
CA PHE A 256 -8.53 -8.14 -9.89
C PHE A 256 -7.82 -9.30 -9.18
N THR A 257 -7.31 -9.10 -7.94
CA THR A 257 -6.75 -10.18 -7.10
C THR A 257 -7.78 -10.74 -6.13
N TYR A 258 -8.53 -9.87 -5.43
CA TYR A 258 -9.39 -10.30 -4.33
C TYR A 258 -10.84 -10.55 -4.74
N VAL A 259 -11.40 -9.79 -5.68
CA VAL A 259 -12.81 -9.95 -6.08
C VAL A 259 -13.05 -11.30 -6.80
N PRO A 260 -12.23 -11.72 -7.79
CA PRO A 260 -12.31 -13.07 -8.36
C PRO A 260 -11.98 -14.21 -7.36
N ALA A 261 -11.42 -13.89 -6.19
CA ALA A 261 -11.18 -14.84 -5.11
C ALA A 261 -12.38 -14.96 -4.13
N GLY A 262 -13.55 -14.40 -4.47
CA GLY A 262 -14.75 -14.48 -3.66
C GLY A 262 -14.77 -13.49 -2.49
N TYR A 263 -14.39 -12.24 -2.75
CA TYR A 263 -14.58 -11.11 -1.84
C TYR A 263 -15.39 -10.02 -2.55
N ALA A 264 -16.26 -9.31 -1.82
CA ALA A 264 -16.63 -7.96 -2.22
C ALA A 264 -15.53 -6.98 -1.76
N MET A 265 -15.35 -5.86 -2.47
CA MET A 265 -14.46 -4.79 -2.02
C MET A 265 -15.17 -3.43 -2.04
N VAL A 266 -14.95 -2.62 -1.00
CA VAL A 266 -15.44 -1.24 -0.93
C VAL A 266 -14.27 -0.30 -0.70
N LYS A 267 -13.96 0.52 -1.70
CA LYS A 267 -12.90 1.55 -1.61
C LYS A 267 -13.58 2.89 -1.36
N ILE A 268 -13.40 3.49 -0.18
CA ILE A 268 -13.99 4.78 0.18
C ILE A 268 -12.99 5.93 0.09
N ASP A 269 -13.49 7.12 -0.25
CA ASP A 269 -12.77 8.38 -0.07
C ASP A 269 -13.33 9.12 1.17
N PRO A 270 -12.48 9.48 2.15
CA PRO A 270 -12.91 10.16 3.39
C PRO A 270 -13.26 11.65 3.17
N PRO A 271 -13.78 12.35 4.21
CA PRO A 271 -14.06 13.79 4.17
C PRO A 271 -12.95 14.64 3.54
N GLY A 272 -13.33 15.43 2.53
CA GLY A 272 -12.41 16.25 1.74
C GLY A 272 -11.61 15.50 0.66
N VAL A 273 -11.99 14.26 0.30
CA VAL A 273 -11.33 13.49 -0.78
C VAL A 273 -12.31 13.19 -1.91
N SER A 274 -11.88 13.45 -3.15
CA SER A 274 -12.65 13.23 -4.38
C SER A 274 -14.03 13.89 -4.32
N GLN A 275 -15.10 13.11 -4.40
CA GLN A 275 -16.49 13.57 -4.32
C GLN A 275 -17.04 13.65 -2.89
N THR A 276 -16.31 13.21 -1.87
CA THR A 276 -16.75 13.27 -0.47
C THR A 276 -16.54 14.69 0.10
N PRO A 277 -17.62 15.43 0.44
CA PRO A 277 -17.50 16.78 0.98
C PRO A 277 -16.77 16.82 2.33
N GLY A 278 -16.20 17.97 2.68
CA GLY A 278 -15.56 18.20 3.97
C GLY A 278 -14.18 18.85 3.81
N LYS A 279 -13.26 18.53 4.72
CA LYS A 279 -11.85 18.92 4.66
C LYS A 279 -10.96 17.77 5.09
N ARG A 280 -9.80 17.62 4.43
CA ARG A 280 -8.81 16.63 4.83
C ARG A 280 -8.17 17.00 6.17
N GLY A 281 -7.88 16.01 7.00
CA GLY A 281 -7.15 16.20 8.26
C GLY A 281 -7.96 16.79 9.42
N VAL A 282 -9.30 16.84 9.34
CA VAL A 282 -10.11 17.14 10.54
C VAL A 282 -10.01 15.96 11.52
N PRO A 283 -9.63 16.17 12.79
CA PRO A 283 -9.47 15.09 13.75
C PRO A 283 -10.76 14.28 13.96
N GLY A 284 -10.66 12.95 13.84
CA GLY A 284 -11.76 12.01 14.07
C GLY A 284 -12.73 11.80 12.90
N GLU A 285 -12.94 12.78 12.01
CA GLU A 285 -13.91 12.67 10.89
C GLU A 285 -13.62 11.46 9.99
N LEU A 286 -12.35 11.19 9.67
CA LEU A 286 -11.97 10.02 8.87
C LEU A 286 -12.32 8.70 9.58
N ALA A 287 -12.06 8.60 10.90
CA ALA A 287 -12.35 7.38 11.66
C ALA A 287 -13.86 7.14 11.79
N ALA A 288 -14.66 8.20 11.92
CA ALA A 288 -16.12 8.13 11.87
C ALA A 288 -16.61 7.68 10.49
N ALA A 289 -16.13 8.30 9.40
CA ALA A 289 -16.44 7.89 8.03
C ALA A 289 -16.11 6.42 7.75
N PHE A 290 -14.92 5.96 8.16
CA PHE A 290 -14.49 4.57 7.98
C PHE A 290 -15.33 3.61 8.85
N TYR A 291 -15.74 4.01 10.06
CA TYR A 291 -16.67 3.24 10.89
C TYR A 291 -18.03 3.06 10.20
N GLU A 292 -18.64 4.14 9.69
CA GLU A 292 -19.94 4.06 9.01
C GLU A 292 -19.86 3.20 7.74
N ALA A 293 -18.76 3.29 6.98
CA ALA A 293 -18.52 2.41 5.83
C ALA A 293 -18.43 0.92 6.20
N VAL A 294 -17.85 0.58 7.35
CA VAL A 294 -17.73 -0.83 7.80
C VAL A 294 -19.09 -1.38 8.24
N GLU A 295 -19.87 -0.63 9.02
CA GLU A 295 -21.22 -1.06 9.40
C GLU A 295 -22.14 -1.15 8.17
N TRP A 296 -22.13 -0.13 7.30
CA TRP A 296 -22.90 -0.13 6.05
C TRP A 296 -22.53 -1.32 5.16
N SER A 297 -21.23 -1.62 5.01
CA SER A 297 -20.73 -2.76 4.22
C SER A 297 -21.15 -4.11 4.80
N ALA A 298 -21.34 -4.22 6.12
CA ALA A 298 -21.83 -5.45 6.76
C ALA A 298 -23.35 -5.66 6.60
N GLU A 299 -24.11 -4.58 6.35
CA GLU A 299 -25.58 -4.60 6.26
C GLU A 299 -26.11 -4.75 4.81
N GLN A 300 -25.24 -4.74 3.79
CA GLN A 300 -25.68 -4.88 2.39
C GLN A 300 -26.17 -6.30 2.05
N SER A 301 -27.14 -6.40 1.13
CA SER A 301 -27.74 -7.69 0.73
C SER A 301 -26.74 -8.71 0.16
N TRP A 302 -25.71 -8.22 -0.54
CA TRP A 302 -24.61 -9.00 -1.12
C TRP A 302 -23.46 -9.27 -0.16
N SER A 303 -23.46 -8.66 1.03
CA SER A 303 -22.47 -8.89 2.09
C SER A 303 -22.91 -10.06 2.96
N ASP A 304 -22.00 -10.91 3.43
CA ASP A 304 -22.31 -11.97 4.41
C ASP A 304 -22.38 -11.44 5.86
N GLY A 305 -21.88 -10.22 6.11
CA GLY A 305 -21.75 -9.59 7.44
C GLY A 305 -20.34 -9.66 8.05
N ASN A 306 -19.37 -10.23 7.33
CA ASN A 306 -17.96 -10.31 7.73
C ASN A 306 -17.13 -9.26 6.97
N VAL A 307 -16.57 -8.30 7.70
CA VAL A 307 -15.74 -7.22 7.13
C VAL A 307 -14.29 -7.35 7.57
N GLY A 308 -13.37 -7.27 6.61
CA GLY A 308 -11.94 -7.09 6.83
C GLY A 308 -11.49 -5.68 6.41
N LEU A 309 -10.58 -5.06 7.14
CA LEU A 309 -9.92 -3.82 6.66
C LEU A 309 -8.62 -4.17 5.94
N VAL A 310 -8.36 -3.47 4.83
CA VAL A 310 -7.17 -3.67 4.01
C VAL A 310 -6.59 -2.34 3.51
N GLY A 311 -5.27 -2.28 3.39
CA GLY A 311 -4.53 -1.12 2.89
C GLY A 311 -3.09 -1.11 3.35
N SER A 312 -2.26 -0.29 2.69
CA SER A 312 -0.86 -0.06 3.03
C SER A 312 -0.62 1.42 3.37
N SER A 313 0.47 1.74 4.07
CA SER A 313 0.89 3.13 4.35
C SER A 313 -0.20 3.92 5.08
N TYR A 314 -0.63 5.09 4.59
CA TYR A 314 -1.77 5.82 5.18
C TYR A 314 -3.05 4.95 5.23
N GLY A 315 -3.29 4.09 4.25
CA GLY A 315 -4.39 3.11 4.24
C GLY A 315 -4.22 1.94 5.22
N ALA A 316 -3.07 1.81 5.87
CA ALA A 316 -2.86 0.98 7.05
C ALA A 316 -3.07 1.79 8.33
N ASN A 317 -2.49 3.00 8.40
CA ASN A 317 -2.57 3.89 9.56
C ASN A 317 -4.04 4.24 9.94
N THR A 318 -4.92 4.39 8.95
CA THR A 318 -6.35 4.66 9.15
C THR A 318 -7.12 3.50 9.82
N GLN A 319 -6.64 2.25 9.70
CA GLN A 319 -7.35 1.06 10.21
C GLN A 319 -7.38 1.03 11.74
N TRP A 320 -6.33 1.52 12.42
CA TRP A 320 -6.19 1.49 13.87
C TRP A 320 -7.31 2.22 14.62
N ALA A 321 -7.67 3.41 14.14
CA ALA A 321 -8.70 4.23 14.76
C ALA A 321 -10.10 3.60 14.62
N VAL A 322 -10.45 3.07 13.44
CA VAL A 322 -11.73 2.39 13.23
C VAL A 322 -11.79 1.02 13.94
N ALA A 323 -10.68 0.26 13.98
CA ALA A 323 -10.62 -0.99 14.74
C ALA A 323 -10.88 -0.76 16.25
N SER A 324 -10.30 0.31 16.81
CA SER A 324 -10.52 0.72 18.20
C SER A 324 -11.97 1.10 18.52
N LEU A 325 -12.76 1.53 17.52
CA LEU A 325 -14.20 1.79 17.65
C LEU A 325 -15.07 0.52 17.62
N ARG A 326 -14.47 -0.65 17.31
CA ARG A 326 -15.09 -1.98 17.28
C ARG A 326 -16.45 -2.06 16.52
N PRO A 327 -16.49 -1.76 15.20
CA PRO A 327 -17.66 -2.07 14.36
C PRO A 327 -18.10 -3.52 14.51
N LYS A 328 -19.42 -3.79 14.45
CA LYS A 328 -19.99 -5.15 14.53
C LYS A 328 -19.58 -6.01 13.33
N GLY A 329 -19.48 -5.39 12.16
CA GLY A 329 -19.04 -6.04 10.93
C GLY A 329 -17.59 -6.53 10.96
N LEU A 330 -16.71 -5.82 11.68
CA LEU A 330 -15.27 -6.02 11.63
C LEU A 330 -14.83 -7.34 12.29
N LYS A 331 -14.18 -8.23 11.51
CA LYS A 331 -13.64 -9.53 11.98
C LYS A 331 -12.12 -9.60 11.98
N CYS A 332 -11.43 -8.85 11.12
CA CYS A 332 -9.97 -8.78 11.07
C CYS A 332 -9.48 -7.52 10.34
N PHE A 333 -8.20 -7.17 10.47
CA PHE A 333 -7.61 -6.08 9.69
C PHE A 333 -6.15 -6.33 9.31
N VAL A 334 -5.72 -5.74 8.20
CA VAL A 334 -4.39 -5.92 7.59
C VAL A 334 -3.70 -4.56 7.41
N PRO A 335 -3.09 -4.01 8.47
CA PRO A 335 -2.30 -2.80 8.38
C PRO A 335 -0.90 -3.13 7.81
N TYR A 336 -0.79 -3.11 6.48
CA TYR A 336 0.46 -3.35 5.78
C TYR A 336 1.37 -2.11 5.84
N ALA A 337 2.59 -2.22 6.35
CA ALA A 337 3.55 -1.10 6.46
C ALA A 337 2.92 0.14 7.10
N THR A 338 2.74 0.08 8.43
CA THR A 338 2.04 1.12 9.21
C THR A 338 2.99 1.91 10.12
N ASP A 339 2.68 3.18 10.31
CA ASP A 339 3.18 4.04 11.39
C ASP A 339 2.17 4.08 12.54
N ILE A 340 2.68 4.20 13.77
CA ILE A 340 1.83 4.38 14.97
C ILE A 340 2.29 5.57 15.83
N ASP A 341 3.49 6.07 15.59
CA ASP A 341 4.03 7.31 16.14
C ASP A 341 4.43 8.21 14.96
N THR A 342 3.57 9.16 14.58
CA THR A 342 3.82 10.00 13.40
C THR A 342 5.08 10.85 13.56
N TYR A 343 5.47 11.19 14.79
CA TYR A 343 6.73 11.91 15.04
C TYR A 343 7.93 10.98 14.78
N ARG A 344 8.01 9.80 15.41
CA ARG A 344 9.22 8.94 15.35
C ARG A 344 9.29 8.07 14.10
N ASP A 345 8.16 7.60 13.57
CA ASP A 345 8.11 6.64 12.46
C ASP A 345 8.15 7.33 11.08
N ALA A 346 7.65 8.58 10.98
CA ALA A 346 7.42 9.24 9.68
C ALA A 346 8.05 10.64 9.53
N VAL A 347 7.92 11.54 10.52
CA VAL A 347 8.22 12.97 10.33
C VAL A 347 9.59 13.40 10.89
N TYR A 348 9.97 12.88 12.06
CA TYR A 348 11.22 13.13 12.76
C TYR A 348 11.93 11.83 13.23
N PRO A 349 12.27 10.87 12.35
CA PRO A 349 13.13 9.75 12.70
C PRO A 349 14.44 10.23 13.34
N GLY A 350 14.64 9.92 14.62
CA GLY A 350 15.81 10.39 15.39
C GLY A 350 15.81 11.89 15.70
N GLY A 351 14.70 12.61 15.51
CA GLY A 351 14.68 14.09 15.56
C GLY A 351 15.09 14.79 14.27
N ILE A 352 15.39 14.04 13.18
CA ILE A 352 15.81 14.61 11.90
C ILE A 352 14.58 14.76 10.97
N PRO A 353 14.21 15.97 10.53
CA PRO A 353 12.98 16.21 9.76
C PRO A 353 13.02 15.58 8.36
N THR A 354 12.01 14.77 8.03
CA THR A 354 11.73 14.24 6.67
C THR A 354 11.00 15.24 5.77
N ARG A 355 11.32 16.54 5.91
CA ARG A 355 10.53 17.63 5.33
C ARG A 355 10.51 17.59 3.78
N ARG A 356 11.56 17.11 3.12
CA ARG A 356 11.53 16.89 1.65
C ARG A 356 10.46 15.86 1.28
N TYR A 357 10.45 14.70 1.94
CA TYR A 357 9.45 13.64 1.74
C TYR A 357 8.01 14.08 2.05
N ILE A 358 7.73 14.63 3.24
CA ILE A 358 6.34 14.95 3.62
C ILE A 358 5.78 16.09 2.75
N THR A 359 6.61 17.05 2.34
CA THR A 359 6.19 18.15 1.45
C THR A 359 5.80 17.61 0.07
N ASP A 360 6.62 16.74 -0.51
CA ASP A 360 6.35 16.07 -1.78
C ASP A 360 5.10 15.18 -1.68
N TRP A 361 5.04 14.28 -0.69
CA TRP A 361 3.90 13.39 -0.44
C TRP A 361 2.59 14.18 -0.27
N PHE A 362 2.59 15.24 0.54
CA PHE A 362 1.39 16.05 0.76
C PHE A 362 1.02 16.89 -0.47
N SER A 363 1.99 17.25 -1.32
CA SER A 363 1.70 17.84 -2.64
C SER A 363 0.99 16.85 -3.56
N ARG A 364 1.39 15.56 -3.56
CA ARG A 364 0.75 14.48 -4.32
C ARG A 364 -0.66 14.20 -3.81
N VAL A 365 -0.89 14.18 -2.49
CA VAL A 365 -2.24 14.11 -1.89
C VAL A 365 -3.13 15.28 -2.35
N LYS A 366 -2.68 16.53 -2.24
CA LYS A 366 -3.47 17.71 -2.64
C LYS A 366 -3.75 17.73 -4.15
N ARG A 367 -2.75 17.41 -4.99
CA ARG A 367 -2.88 17.27 -6.45
C ARG A 367 -3.84 16.15 -6.85
N SER A 368 -3.89 15.05 -6.09
CA SER A 368 -4.79 13.91 -6.34
C SER A 368 -6.26 14.23 -6.14
N SER A 369 -6.57 15.15 -5.21
CA SER A 369 -7.92 15.49 -4.80
C SER A 369 -8.11 17.02 -4.59
N PRO A 370 -7.99 17.83 -5.66
CA PRO A 370 -7.92 19.29 -5.54
C PRO A 370 -9.25 19.97 -5.17
N LYS A 371 -10.39 19.27 -5.28
CA LYS A 371 -11.75 19.81 -5.10
C LYS A 371 -12.01 20.43 -3.72
N TRP A 372 -11.39 19.87 -2.67
CA TRP A 372 -11.60 20.30 -1.28
C TRP A 372 -10.30 20.83 -0.67
N GLY A 373 -10.44 21.71 0.31
CA GLY A 373 -9.32 22.22 1.11
C GLY A 373 -8.96 21.33 2.29
N ASP A 374 -7.81 21.62 2.88
CA ASP A 374 -7.31 20.96 4.09
C ASP A 374 -7.77 21.70 5.37
N HIS A 375 -7.80 20.98 6.49
CA HIS A 375 -7.91 21.55 7.84
C HIS A 375 -6.53 21.73 8.49
N ILE A 376 -5.58 20.85 8.17
CA ILE A 376 -4.18 20.89 8.59
C ILE A 376 -3.32 20.77 7.32
N ASP A 377 -2.50 21.78 7.03
CA ASP A 377 -1.44 21.63 6.03
C ASP A 377 -0.18 21.06 6.70
N LEU A 378 0.11 19.79 6.43
CA LEU A 378 1.23 19.09 7.07
C LEU A 378 2.60 19.66 6.65
N ALA A 379 2.72 20.27 5.47
CA ALA A 379 3.98 20.86 5.02
C ALA A 379 4.28 22.21 5.71
N GLU A 380 3.24 22.97 6.08
CA GLU A 380 3.37 24.16 6.92
C GLU A 380 3.53 23.83 8.41
N MET A 381 2.88 22.77 8.89
CA MET A 381 2.89 22.35 10.30
C MET A 381 4.29 21.90 10.76
N ILE A 382 4.98 21.07 9.97
CA ILE A 382 6.29 20.49 10.31
C ILE A 382 7.30 21.52 10.84
N PRO A 383 7.70 22.57 10.10
CA PRO A 383 8.71 23.52 10.57
C PRO A 383 8.29 24.34 11.81
N GLN A 384 7.01 24.34 12.19
CA GLN A 384 6.50 25.01 13.40
C GLN A 384 6.55 24.10 14.63
N HIS A 385 6.57 22.77 14.45
CA HIS A 385 6.44 21.76 15.51
C HIS A 385 7.62 20.76 15.54
N PRO A 386 8.89 21.21 15.65
CA PRO A 386 10.08 20.34 15.58
C PRO A 386 10.30 19.41 16.78
N PHE A 387 9.55 19.60 17.86
CA PHE A 387 9.64 18.78 19.08
C PHE A 387 8.41 17.90 19.25
N HIS A 388 8.55 16.83 20.01
CA HIS A 388 7.42 16.01 20.41
C HIS A 388 6.54 16.80 21.40
N GLU A 389 5.24 16.81 21.14
CA GLU A 389 4.23 17.60 21.85
C GLU A 389 2.84 17.01 21.58
N PRO A 390 1.79 17.36 22.35
CA PRO A 390 0.47 16.71 22.26
C PRO A 390 -0.23 16.78 20.89
N LEU A 391 0.21 17.66 19.98
CA LEU A 391 -0.25 17.67 18.60
C LEU A 391 0.09 16.36 17.87
N TRP A 392 1.30 15.83 18.08
CA TRP A 392 1.74 14.57 17.50
C TRP A 392 0.96 13.38 18.07
N ASP A 393 0.64 13.39 19.36
CA ASP A 393 -0.23 12.40 20.03
C ASP A 393 -1.71 12.45 19.56
N MET A 394 -2.15 13.57 18.96
CA MET A 394 -3.49 13.72 18.40
C MET A 394 -3.61 13.21 16.96
N ILE A 395 -2.55 13.31 16.15
CA ILE A 395 -2.55 12.85 14.75
C ILE A 395 -1.97 11.45 14.53
N SER A 396 -1.25 10.90 15.52
CA SER A 396 -0.69 9.54 15.45
C SER A 396 -1.75 8.45 15.53
N ALA A 397 -1.52 7.33 14.82
CA ALA A 397 -2.45 6.21 14.78
C ALA A 397 -2.41 5.40 16.08
N LYS A 398 -3.49 5.47 16.87
CA LYS A 398 -3.56 4.84 18.20
C LYS A 398 -3.81 3.35 18.06
N VAL A 399 -2.80 2.55 18.40
CA VAL A 399 -2.82 1.08 18.29
C VAL A 399 -4.05 0.50 18.99
N ASP A 400 -4.80 -0.29 18.23
CA ASP A 400 -5.89 -1.09 18.77
C ASP A 400 -5.33 -2.18 19.69
N SER A 401 -5.83 -2.24 20.93
CA SER A 401 -5.49 -3.25 21.94
C SER A 401 -6.58 -4.34 22.09
N SER A 402 -7.57 -4.34 21.20
CA SER A 402 -8.66 -5.32 21.18
C SER A 402 -8.21 -6.74 20.82
N ASP A 403 -9.16 -7.65 20.97
CA ASP A 403 -9.12 -9.03 20.56
C ASP A 403 -9.37 -9.26 19.05
N ILE A 404 -9.64 -8.21 18.26
CA ILE A 404 -9.81 -8.33 16.79
C ILE A 404 -8.50 -8.78 16.14
N PRO A 405 -8.49 -9.88 15.35
CA PRO A 405 -7.34 -10.36 14.61
C PRO A 405 -6.66 -9.32 13.71
N CYS A 406 -5.33 -9.30 13.72
CA CYS A 406 -4.52 -8.33 12.98
C CYS A 406 -3.36 -9.00 12.23
N PHE A 407 -3.11 -8.61 10.99
CA PHE A 407 -1.94 -9.07 10.21
C PHE A 407 -1.07 -7.87 9.83
N LEU A 408 0.04 -7.70 10.55
CA LEU A 408 1.05 -6.69 10.29
C LEU A 408 2.01 -7.18 9.20
N ALA A 409 2.29 -6.31 8.23
CA ALA A 409 3.46 -6.47 7.36
C ALA A 409 4.41 -5.30 7.59
N ALA A 410 5.72 -5.55 7.54
CA ALA A 410 6.75 -4.62 7.95
C ALA A 410 7.90 -4.62 6.93
N PRO A 411 8.20 -3.48 6.26
CA PRO A 411 9.37 -3.38 5.40
C PRO A 411 10.66 -3.43 6.23
N GLN A 412 11.77 -3.77 5.56
CA GLN A 412 13.12 -3.84 6.14
C GLN A 412 14.11 -2.83 5.55
N ILE A 413 13.67 -2.01 4.59
CA ILE A 413 14.53 -1.16 3.73
C ILE A 413 14.13 0.32 3.83
N PHE A 414 12.84 0.62 3.65
CA PHE A 414 12.35 2.00 3.66
C PHE A 414 12.25 2.54 5.09
N ILE A 415 12.65 3.80 5.31
CA ILE A 415 12.66 4.39 6.66
C ILE A 415 11.25 4.65 7.18
N ILE A 416 10.38 5.19 6.33
CA ILE A 416 8.96 5.40 6.66
C ILE A 416 8.29 4.03 6.71
N HIS A 417 7.44 3.79 7.71
CA HIS A 417 6.86 2.49 8.04
C HIS A 417 7.87 1.39 8.46
N GLY A 418 9.18 1.66 8.46
CA GLY A 418 10.24 0.73 8.89
C GLY A 418 10.29 0.46 10.39
N ARG A 419 9.35 1.04 11.17
CA ARG A 419 9.32 1.01 12.64
C ARG A 419 7.95 0.71 13.22
N GLY A 420 6.91 1.43 12.80
CA GLY A 420 5.59 1.38 13.43
C GLY A 420 4.94 -0.01 13.48
N ALA A 421 5.12 -0.85 12.45
CA ALA A 421 4.60 -2.22 12.45
C ALA A 421 5.24 -3.14 13.52
N TYR A 422 6.52 -2.92 13.84
CA TYR A 422 7.23 -3.68 14.89
C TYR A 422 6.82 -3.23 16.30
N GLU A 423 6.56 -1.94 16.46
CA GLU A 423 6.04 -1.36 17.70
C GLU A 423 4.56 -1.71 17.92
N ALA A 424 3.76 -1.75 16.86
CA ALA A 424 2.38 -2.24 16.88
C ALA A 424 2.31 -3.71 17.31
N TRP A 425 3.28 -4.54 16.89
CA TRP A 425 3.41 -5.90 17.42
C TRP A 425 3.74 -5.90 18.93
N ARG A 426 4.74 -5.12 19.38
CA ARG A 426 5.12 -5.02 20.80
C ARG A 426 3.97 -4.52 21.69
N ALA A 427 3.08 -3.68 21.16
CA ALA A 427 1.91 -3.14 21.86
C ALA A 427 0.67 -4.07 21.85
N ARG A 428 0.69 -5.17 21.10
CA ARG A 428 -0.45 -6.08 20.91
C ARG A 428 -0.27 -7.46 21.53
N LYS A 429 -1.36 -8.22 21.53
CA LYS A 429 -1.41 -9.63 21.94
C LYS A 429 -0.87 -10.52 20.80
N PRO A 430 0.12 -11.39 21.05
CA PRO A 430 0.70 -12.24 19.99
C PRO A 430 -0.22 -13.40 19.58
N GLU A 431 -1.27 -13.73 20.34
CA GLU A 431 -2.16 -14.87 20.07
C GLU A 431 -3.18 -14.61 18.94
N ASN A 432 -3.45 -13.33 18.63
CA ASN A 432 -4.37 -12.88 17.59
C ASN A 432 -3.71 -11.93 16.57
N THR A 433 -2.39 -11.76 16.65
CA THR A 433 -1.63 -10.86 15.78
C THR A 433 -0.59 -11.67 15.03
N HIS A 434 -0.40 -11.38 13.74
CA HIS A 434 0.69 -11.90 12.91
C HIS A 434 1.63 -10.75 12.52
N LEU A 435 2.93 -11.01 12.39
CA LEU A 435 3.92 -10.06 11.89
C LEU A 435 4.74 -10.67 10.75
N GLN A 436 4.78 -9.97 9.62
CA GLN A 436 5.51 -10.39 8.43
C GLN A 436 6.59 -9.38 8.03
N LEU A 437 7.87 -9.75 8.10
CA LEU A 437 8.98 -8.92 7.63
C LEU A 437 9.25 -9.20 6.14
N THR A 438 9.33 -8.14 5.32
CA THR A 438 9.49 -8.25 3.86
C THR A 438 10.77 -7.60 3.35
N ASP A 439 11.42 -8.21 2.35
CA ASP A 439 12.63 -7.71 1.68
C ASP A 439 12.27 -6.70 0.58
N CYS A 440 11.64 -5.60 0.97
CA CYS A 440 11.16 -4.57 0.05
C CYS A 440 10.89 -3.23 0.74
N ASP A 441 10.71 -2.19 -0.07
CA ASP A 441 9.92 -1.02 0.32
C ASP A 441 8.44 -1.40 0.49
N TYR A 442 7.62 -0.53 1.07
CA TYR A 442 6.20 -0.81 1.25
C TYR A 442 5.36 -0.76 -0.05
N TYR A 443 5.94 -0.26 -1.14
CA TYR A 443 5.25 -0.01 -2.41
C TYR A 443 5.01 -1.26 -3.27
N PRO A 444 6.04 -2.06 -3.63
CA PRO A 444 5.78 -3.37 -4.18
C PRO A 444 5.16 -4.23 -3.07
N TRP A 445 3.90 -4.61 -3.24
CA TRP A 445 3.38 -5.79 -2.56
C TRP A 445 4.35 -6.96 -2.72
N PRO A 446 4.47 -7.78 -1.68
CA PRO A 446 5.61 -8.66 -1.54
C PRO A 446 5.51 -9.84 -2.50
N SER A 447 6.52 -10.71 -2.48
CA SER A 447 6.53 -11.94 -3.29
C SER A 447 5.20 -12.69 -3.19
N ARG A 448 4.79 -13.38 -4.26
CA ARG A 448 3.48 -14.07 -4.35
C ARG A 448 3.16 -14.94 -3.11
N GLU A 449 4.17 -15.54 -2.49
CA GLU A 449 3.99 -16.30 -1.23
C GLU A 449 3.51 -15.43 -0.06
N ALA A 450 4.04 -14.22 0.11
CA ALA A 450 3.60 -13.31 1.15
C ALA A 450 2.17 -12.81 0.90
N SER A 451 1.83 -12.48 -0.36
CA SER A 451 0.47 -12.15 -0.75
C SER A 451 -0.50 -13.28 -0.41
N ASN A 452 -0.11 -14.54 -0.66
CA ASN A 452 -0.90 -15.71 -0.28
C ASN A 452 -1.09 -15.84 1.25
N LYS A 453 -0.13 -15.41 2.09
CA LYS A 453 -0.26 -15.45 3.57
C LYS A 453 -1.31 -14.46 4.07
N VAL A 454 -1.40 -13.28 3.47
CA VAL A 454 -2.50 -12.34 3.73
C VAL A 454 -3.84 -12.93 3.28
N THR A 455 -3.92 -13.54 2.10
CA THR A 455 -5.15 -14.20 1.63
C THR A 455 -5.58 -15.33 2.57
N GLN A 456 -4.65 -16.17 3.06
CA GLN A 456 -4.94 -17.22 4.05
C GLN A 456 -5.46 -16.65 5.39
N PHE A 457 -4.89 -15.53 5.86
CA PHE A 457 -5.38 -14.83 7.05
C PHE A 457 -6.81 -14.30 6.86
N LEU A 458 -7.07 -13.62 5.74
CA LEU A 458 -8.41 -13.12 5.40
C LEU A 458 -9.42 -14.27 5.26
N ASP A 459 -9.06 -15.34 4.55
CA ASP A 459 -9.92 -16.51 4.32
C ASP A 459 -10.28 -17.22 5.64
N ASN A 460 -9.33 -17.37 6.55
CA ASN A 460 -9.56 -17.93 7.90
C ASN A 460 -10.55 -17.09 8.72
N HIS A 461 -10.44 -15.76 8.67
CA HIS A 461 -11.22 -14.86 9.54
C HIS A 461 -12.53 -14.35 8.93
N LEU A 462 -12.70 -14.47 7.62
CA LEU A 462 -13.87 -13.93 6.90
C LEU A 462 -14.70 -15.00 6.20
N LYS A 463 -14.10 -16.09 5.71
CA LYS A 463 -14.83 -17.22 5.08
C LYS A 463 -14.99 -18.43 5.98
N GLY A 464 -14.28 -18.46 7.12
CA GLY A 464 -14.28 -19.60 8.03
C GLY A 464 -13.59 -20.85 7.47
N TYR A 465 -12.71 -20.70 6.48
CA TYR A 465 -11.88 -21.81 6.02
C TYR A 465 -10.88 -22.22 7.11
N GLU A 466 -10.61 -23.52 7.26
CA GLU A 466 -9.59 -24.04 8.17
C GLU A 466 -8.25 -24.21 7.44
N TYR A 467 -7.62 -23.12 6.96
CA TYR A 467 -6.22 -23.20 6.56
C TYR A 467 -5.34 -23.42 7.81
N PRO A 468 -4.17 -24.08 7.66
CA PRO A 468 -3.13 -24.02 8.68
C PRO A 468 -2.85 -22.55 9.02
N LYS A 469 -2.94 -22.19 10.31
CA LYS A 469 -2.71 -20.81 10.75
C LYS A 469 -1.36 -20.30 10.22
N PRO A 470 -1.29 -19.08 9.67
CA PRO A 470 -0.01 -18.47 9.31
C PRO A 470 0.94 -18.45 10.51
N GLU A 471 2.25 -18.44 10.27
CA GLU A 471 3.22 -18.25 11.35
C GLU A 471 2.94 -16.96 12.14
N ALA A 472 3.19 -16.99 13.46
CA ALA A 472 3.00 -15.81 14.30
C ALA A 472 3.95 -14.69 13.88
N VAL A 473 5.21 -15.04 13.57
CA VAL A 473 6.17 -14.15 12.92
C VAL A 473 6.82 -14.86 11.73
N GLY A 474 6.68 -14.28 10.53
CA GLY A 474 7.30 -14.73 9.29
C GLY A 474 8.33 -13.71 8.80
N ILE A 475 9.55 -14.15 8.52
CA ILE A 475 10.68 -13.26 8.22
C ILE A 475 11.30 -13.61 6.87
N GLN A 476 11.34 -12.67 5.92
CA GLN A 476 12.27 -12.76 4.78
C GLN A 476 13.69 -12.47 5.28
N MET A 477 14.41 -13.53 5.63
CA MET A 477 15.80 -13.46 6.06
C MET A 477 16.68 -13.24 4.84
N ARG A 478 17.14 -11.99 4.67
CA ARG A 478 17.95 -11.56 3.53
C ARG A 478 19.35 -12.20 3.58
N LEU A 479 19.83 -12.67 2.42
CA LEU A 479 21.12 -13.34 2.23
C LEU A 479 22.11 -12.51 1.37
N GLY A 480 21.65 -11.33 0.91
CA GLY A 480 22.33 -10.46 -0.05
C GLY A 480 21.96 -10.77 -1.51
N TRP A 481 22.27 -9.84 -2.42
CA TRP A 481 22.11 -9.99 -3.88
C TRP A 481 20.69 -10.39 -4.30
N GLY A 482 19.67 -9.77 -3.69
CA GLY A 482 18.25 -10.05 -3.91
C GLY A 482 17.76 -11.41 -3.43
N THR A 483 18.62 -12.23 -2.83
CA THR A 483 18.23 -13.56 -2.30
C THR A 483 17.84 -13.51 -0.83
N TRP A 484 16.81 -14.26 -0.47
CA TRP A 484 16.26 -14.36 0.89
C TRP A 484 15.61 -15.74 1.08
N TYR A 485 15.26 -16.10 2.31
CA TYR A 485 14.41 -17.27 2.61
C TYR A 485 13.39 -16.97 3.71
N TRP A 486 12.29 -17.72 3.80
CA TRP A 486 11.29 -17.56 4.86
C TRP A 486 11.69 -18.28 6.15
N ARG A 487 12.18 -17.52 7.13
CA ARG A 487 12.34 -17.97 8.51
C ARG A 487 10.98 -17.84 9.24
N LYS A 488 10.57 -18.86 9.98
CA LYS A 488 9.32 -18.86 10.78
C LYS A 488 9.63 -18.88 12.27
N GLU A 489 8.94 -18.05 13.04
CA GLU A 489 9.09 -17.90 14.50
C GLU A 489 7.74 -17.76 15.23
N SER A 490 7.77 -17.99 16.54
CA SER A 490 6.62 -17.84 17.44
C SER A 490 6.49 -16.46 18.09
N ALA A 491 7.51 -15.59 17.99
CA ALA A 491 7.52 -14.26 18.59
C ALA A 491 8.51 -13.30 17.90
N TRP A 492 8.30 -12.01 18.14
CA TRP A 492 9.26 -10.92 17.88
C TRP A 492 9.44 -10.09 19.17
N PRO A 493 10.67 -9.78 19.60
CA PRO A 493 11.96 -10.27 19.09
C PRO A 493 12.07 -11.80 19.07
N VAL A 494 12.98 -12.33 18.25
CA VAL A 494 13.08 -13.77 17.98
C VAL A 494 13.44 -14.55 19.26
N PRO A 495 12.79 -15.71 19.53
CA PRO A 495 13.16 -16.54 20.67
C PRO A 495 14.64 -16.95 20.65
N GLY A 496 15.36 -16.62 21.73
CA GLY A 496 16.78 -16.89 21.86
C GLY A 496 17.71 -15.82 21.26
N THR A 497 17.20 -14.64 20.86
CA THR A 497 18.06 -13.50 20.48
C THR A 497 19.08 -13.22 21.59
N THR A 498 20.35 -13.34 21.23
CA THR A 498 21.49 -12.92 22.06
C THR A 498 22.03 -11.63 21.47
N HIS A 499 21.79 -10.51 22.14
CA HIS A 499 22.29 -9.23 21.69
C HIS A 499 23.78 -9.09 22.02
N ILE A 500 24.65 -8.93 21.01
CA ILE A 500 26.10 -8.92 21.19
C ILE A 500 26.68 -7.55 20.81
N LYS A 501 27.41 -6.91 21.73
CA LYS A 501 28.14 -5.65 21.46
C LYS A 501 29.31 -5.87 20.51
N TRP A 502 29.42 -5.03 19.50
CA TRP A 502 30.52 -4.93 18.55
C TRP A 502 31.19 -3.56 18.70
N HIS A 503 32.39 -3.53 19.27
CA HIS A 503 33.04 -2.30 19.73
C HIS A 503 33.88 -1.62 18.64
N LEU A 504 33.84 -0.29 18.60
CA LEU A 504 34.63 0.54 17.70
C LEU A 504 36.04 0.73 18.29
N ASN A 505 37.07 0.38 17.53
CA ASN A 505 38.47 0.42 17.99
C ASN A 505 39.30 1.49 17.29
N ALA A 506 40.34 1.97 17.98
CA ALA A 506 41.25 3.02 17.50
C ALA A 506 41.99 2.65 16.19
N ASP A 507 42.18 1.37 15.90
CA ASP A 507 42.79 0.89 14.66
C ASP A 507 41.79 0.71 13.50
N GLY A 508 40.56 1.22 13.64
CA GLY A 508 39.49 1.11 12.66
C GLY A 508 38.81 -0.26 12.63
N LYS A 509 39.06 -1.15 13.61
CA LYS A 509 38.37 -2.43 13.70
C LYS A 509 37.01 -2.33 14.39
N LEU A 510 36.14 -3.26 14.01
CA LEU A 510 34.91 -3.61 14.72
C LEU A 510 35.10 -4.99 15.38
N SER A 511 35.29 -5.05 16.70
CA SER A 511 35.66 -6.28 17.44
C SER A 511 34.64 -6.68 18.50
N ARG A 512 34.94 -7.74 19.27
CA ARG A 512 34.14 -8.18 20.44
C ARG A 512 34.82 -7.82 21.78
N ASP A 513 35.91 -7.07 21.71
CA ASP A 513 36.75 -6.64 22.82
C ASP A 513 36.62 -5.12 23.00
N GLU A 514 36.69 -4.62 24.23
CA GLU A 514 36.62 -3.17 24.46
C GLU A 514 37.93 -2.46 24.05
N PRO A 515 37.86 -1.24 23.50
CA PRO A 515 39.04 -0.52 23.01
C PRO A 515 39.95 -0.10 24.17
N MET A 516 41.18 -0.60 24.18
CA MET A 516 42.20 -0.20 25.17
C MET A 516 42.87 1.14 24.81
N ASP A 517 43.00 1.45 23.53
CA ASP A 517 43.65 2.67 23.02
C ASP A 517 42.64 3.83 22.86
N GLU A 518 43.10 5.06 23.15
CA GLU A 518 42.32 6.27 22.91
C GLU A 518 42.53 6.82 21.49
N LEU A 519 41.42 7.20 20.84
CA LEU A 519 41.45 7.91 19.56
C LEU A 519 40.27 8.89 19.45
N THR A 520 40.54 10.04 18.85
CA THR A 520 39.49 10.91 18.29
C THR A 520 39.61 10.87 16.78
N VAL A 521 38.50 10.58 16.08
CA VAL A 521 38.44 10.63 14.61
C VAL A 521 37.40 11.65 14.20
N SER A 522 37.81 12.62 13.37
CA SER A 522 36.99 13.75 12.95
C SER A 522 36.57 13.61 11.47
N TYR A 523 35.37 14.09 11.15
CA TYR A 523 34.83 14.19 9.80
C TYR A 523 34.03 15.49 9.62
N ALA A 524 33.76 15.89 8.39
CA ALA A 524 32.98 17.10 8.12
C ALA A 524 31.51 16.90 8.52
N ALA A 525 30.88 17.90 9.14
CA ALA A 525 29.47 17.84 9.51
C ALA A 525 28.51 17.80 8.30
N ASN A 526 29.03 18.02 7.09
CA ASN A 526 28.32 17.86 5.82
C ASN A 526 28.91 16.72 4.98
N ALA A 527 28.06 16.04 4.20
CA ALA A 527 28.52 15.01 3.29
C ALA A 527 29.30 15.63 2.10
N PRO A 528 30.50 15.13 1.76
CA PRO A 528 31.27 15.60 0.62
C PRO A 528 30.66 15.07 -0.69
N ALA A 529 30.98 15.73 -1.81
CA ALA A 529 30.54 15.28 -3.13
C ALA A 529 31.25 13.99 -3.62
N THR A 530 32.40 13.64 -3.06
CA THR A 530 33.19 12.44 -3.40
C THR A 530 33.96 11.92 -2.18
N GLY A 531 34.30 10.62 -2.19
CA GLY A 531 35.03 9.99 -1.09
C GLY A 531 34.13 9.65 0.11
N LYS A 532 34.76 9.43 1.28
CA LYS A 532 34.04 9.03 2.49
C LYS A 532 33.31 10.20 3.14
N SER A 533 32.05 9.98 3.48
CA SER A 533 31.21 10.95 4.22
C SER A 533 31.49 11.00 5.72
N GLY A 534 32.14 9.97 6.27
CA GLY A 534 32.43 9.86 7.69
C GLY A 534 33.43 8.74 7.97
N VAL A 535 33.25 8.04 9.08
CA VAL A 535 34.20 7.07 9.60
C VAL A 535 33.66 5.63 9.53
N SER A 536 34.54 4.69 9.19
CA SER A 536 34.18 3.27 8.98
C SER A 536 34.96 2.36 9.91
N PHE A 537 34.28 1.41 10.55
CA PHE A 537 34.86 0.36 11.38
C PHE A 537 34.56 -1.00 10.78
N VAL A 538 35.59 -1.84 10.55
CA VAL A 538 35.46 -3.09 9.80
C VAL A 538 35.85 -4.28 10.66
N SER A 539 35.06 -5.35 10.65
CA SER A 539 35.35 -6.54 11.43
C SER A 539 36.42 -7.43 10.80
N ALA A 540 36.98 -8.34 11.60
CA ALA A 540 37.57 -9.56 11.06
C ALA A 540 36.51 -10.36 10.26
N PRO A 541 36.92 -11.21 9.30
CA PRO A 541 36.03 -12.18 8.67
C PRO A 541 35.30 -13.03 9.70
N LEU A 542 33.99 -13.24 9.52
CA LEU A 542 33.19 -14.06 10.45
C LEU A 542 33.62 -15.52 10.37
N GLU A 543 33.81 -16.15 11.53
CA GLU A 543 34.25 -17.56 11.62
C GLU A 543 33.12 -18.55 11.27
N GLU A 544 31.87 -18.11 11.28
CA GLU A 544 30.67 -18.87 10.94
C GLU A 544 29.59 -17.97 10.32
N ASP A 545 28.48 -18.56 9.84
CA ASP A 545 27.30 -17.80 9.43
C ASP A 545 26.65 -17.16 10.67
N VAL A 546 26.36 -15.86 10.61
CA VAL A 546 25.68 -15.13 11.69
C VAL A 546 24.34 -14.62 11.19
N GLU A 547 23.25 -15.06 11.81
CA GLU A 547 21.91 -14.52 11.56
C GLU A 547 21.59 -13.42 12.58
N MET A 548 21.08 -12.29 12.10
CA MET A 548 20.60 -11.18 12.90
C MET A 548 19.13 -10.93 12.57
N ALA A 549 18.28 -10.76 13.58
CA ALA A 549 16.87 -10.37 13.42
C ALA A 549 16.34 -9.71 14.69
N GLY A 550 16.18 -8.39 14.65
CA GLY A 550 15.71 -7.57 15.77
C GLY A 550 15.83 -6.09 15.47
N HIS A 551 15.62 -5.25 16.49
CA HIS A 551 16.11 -3.87 16.49
C HIS A 551 17.63 -3.87 16.73
N PHE A 552 18.30 -2.83 16.28
CA PHE A 552 19.71 -2.59 16.52
C PHE A 552 19.84 -1.28 17.31
N SER A 553 20.96 -1.09 18.00
CA SER A 553 21.28 0.18 18.67
C SER A 553 22.77 0.46 18.58
N ALA A 554 23.18 1.73 18.63
CA ALA A 554 24.60 2.09 18.75
C ALA A 554 24.81 3.12 19.84
N VAL A 555 25.77 2.85 20.73
CA VAL A 555 26.26 3.81 21.72
C VAL A 555 27.53 4.43 21.17
N LEU A 556 27.55 5.75 21.03
CA LEU A 556 28.66 6.51 20.44
C LEU A 556 28.99 7.71 21.34
N ASN A 557 30.27 8.03 21.49
CA ASN A 557 30.71 9.26 22.17
C ASN A 557 31.14 10.29 21.12
N VAL A 558 30.38 11.36 20.97
CA VAL A 558 30.48 12.32 19.86
C VAL A 558 30.66 13.75 20.37
N SER A 559 31.43 14.56 19.66
CA SER A 559 31.41 16.03 19.78
C SER A 559 31.26 16.67 18.40
N SER A 560 30.92 17.97 18.36
CA SER A 560 30.96 18.78 17.15
C SER A 560 31.58 20.15 17.44
N THR A 561 32.07 20.83 16.41
CA THR A 561 32.37 22.27 16.47
C THR A 561 31.11 23.14 16.38
N ALA A 562 29.98 22.58 15.92
CA ALA A 562 28.71 23.25 15.79
C ALA A 562 27.81 23.05 17.03
N VAL A 563 26.64 23.70 17.05
CA VAL A 563 25.67 23.64 18.16
C VAL A 563 24.78 22.38 18.14
N ASP A 564 24.89 21.56 17.11
CA ASP A 564 24.22 20.27 16.96
C ASP A 564 25.00 19.41 15.94
N ALA A 565 24.67 18.13 15.86
CA ALA A 565 25.19 17.20 14.85
C ALA A 565 24.13 16.14 14.53
N ASP A 566 23.97 15.80 13.26
CA ASP A 566 23.15 14.66 12.86
C ASP A 566 24.04 13.43 12.70
N VAL A 567 23.69 12.36 13.40
CA VAL A 567 24.46 11.11 13.38
C VAL A 567 23.62 10.03 12.71
N VAL A 568 24.11 9.59 11.55
CA VAL A 568 23.60 8.45 10.80
C VAL A 568 24.52 7.26 11.02
N VAL A 569 23.94 6.11 11.34
CA VAL A 569 24.66 4.84 11.52
C VAL A 569 24.14 3.85 10.50
N THR A 570 25.05 3.24 9.72
CA THR A 570 24.70 2.20 8.74
C THR A 570 25.57 0.96 8.92
N LEU A 571 24.94 -0.21 8.86
CA LEU A 571 25.60 -1.51 8.97
C LEU A 571 25.58 -2.21 7.61
N TRP A 572 26.74 -2.48 7.05
CA TRP A 572 26.95 -3.18 5.78
C TRP A 572 27.60 -4.54 6.00
N ALA A 573 27.50 -5.43 5.00
CA ALA A 573 28.38 -6.57 4.88
C ALA A 573 29.33 -6.39 3.68
N ILE A 574 30.58 -6.84 3.84
CA ILE A 574 31.58 -6.91 2.79
C ILE A 574 31.84 -8.39 2.47
N SER A 575 31.80 -8.76 1.19
CA SER A 575 32.08 -10.12 0.73
C SER A 575 33.53 -10.55 0.97
N ASP A 576 33.79 -11.84 0.83
CA ASP A 576 35.14 -12.42 0.80
C ASP A 576 35.97 -11.91 -0.41
N ALA A 577 35.30 -11.47 -1.49
CA ALA A 577 35.92 -10.76 -2.61
C ALA A 577 36.20 -9.26 -2.32
N GLY A 578 35.69 -8.70 -1.21
CA GLY A 578 35.89 -7.31 -0.82
C GLY A 578 34.79 -6.33 -1.28
N GLU A 579 33.68 -6.83 -1.81
CA GLU A 579 32.57 -6.05 -2.38
C GLU A 579 31.51 -5.72 -1.32
N ILE A 580 30.85 -4.57 -1.42
CA ILE A 580 29.65 -4.28 -0.60
C ILE A 580 28.50 -5.18 -1.07
N VAL A 581 27.94 -5.96 -0.16
CA VAL A 581 26.81 -6.85 -0.46
C VAL A 581 25.49 -6.08 -0.30
N PRO A 582 24.63 -6.01 -1.34
CA PRO A 582 23.34 -5.33 -1.26
C PRO A 582 22.31 -6.17 -0.51
N TYR A 583 21.71 -5.62 0.55
CA TYR A 583 20.59 -6.24 1.29
C TYR A 583 19.23 -5.68 0.81
N SER A 584 19.05 -5.66 -0.52
CA SER A 584 17.77 -5.35 -1.16
C SER A 584 17.44 -6.35 -2.27
N SER A 585 16.14 -6.57 -2.47
CA SER A 585 15.56 -7.25 -3.64
C SER A 585 15.79 -6.53 -4.98
N LYS A 586 16.31 -5.30 -4.97
CA LYS A 586 16.60 -4.48 -6.17
C LYS A 586 18.03 -4.65 -6.71
N SER A 587 18.88 -5.44 -6.04
CA SER A 587 20.30 -5.65 -6.36
C SER A 587 21.20 -4.40 -6.35
N LEU A 588 20.65 -3.22 -6.04
CA LEU A 588 21.42 -2.01 -5.73
C LEU A 588 21.92 -2.06 -4.28
N PRO A 589 23.08 -1.45 -3.97
CA PRO A 589 23.59 -1.34 -2.60
C PRO A 589 22.53 -0.81 -1.63
N GLU A 590 22.36 -1.52 -0.52
CA GLU A 590 21.48 -1.15 0.58
C GLU A 590 22.05 -1.81 1.85
N PRO A 591 22.21 -1.08 2.97
CA PRO A 591 22.72 -1.66 4.21
C PRO A 591 21.81 -2.74 4.79
N VAL A 592 22.38 -3.55 5.68
CA VAL A 592 21.63 -4.50 6.53
C VAL A 592 20.64 -3.75 7.41
N ALA A 593 21.07 -2.66 8.05
CA ALA A 593 20.25 -1.82 8.92
C ALA A 593 20.79 -0.38 8.94
N LYS A 594 19.91 0.60 9.22
CA LYS A 594 20.25 2.03 9.29
C LYS A 594 19.48 2.72 10.42
N GLY A 595 20.12 3.72 11.04
CA GLY A 595 19.63 4.41 12.23
C GLY A 595 20.12 5.86 12.31
N PHE A 596 19.42 6.65 13.12
CA PHE A 596 19.43 8.11 13.01
C PHE A 596 19.25 8.77 14.38
N LEU A 597 20.03 9.81 14.69
CA LEU A 597 19.82 10.66 15.85
C LEU A 597 20.41 12.06 15.63
N ARG A 598 19.60 13.10 15.87
CA ARG A 598 20.08 14.46 16.08
C ARG A 598 20.62 14.60 17.49
N ALA A 599 21.87 15.03 17.64
CA ALA A 599 22.59 15.01 18.91
C ALA A 599 21.90 15.84 20.00
N SER A 600 21.24 16.95 19.65
CA SER A 600 20.46 17.76 20.61
C SER A 600 19.19 17.08 21.14
N HIS A 601 18.69 16.04 20.46
CA HIS A 601 17.52 15.25 20.87
C HIS A 601 17.91 13.98 21.67
N ARG A 602 19.19 13.79 22.04
CA ARG A 602 19.75 12.60 22.75
C ARG A 602 19.15 12.23 24.11
N LYS A 603 18.15 12.94 24.59
CA LYS A 603 17.53 12.65 25.89
C LYS A 603 16.69 11.38 25.83
N LEU A 604 17.10 10.37 26.59
CA LEU A 604 16.36 9.13 26.74
C LEU A 604 15.18 9.25 27.71
N ASP A 605 14.07 8.62 27.32
CA ASP A 605 13.00 8.14 28.19
C ASP A 605 13.45 6.80 28.79
N LEU A 606 13.78 6.79 30.09
CA LEU A 606 14.31 5.60 30.76
C LEU A 606 13.24 4.57 31.14
N GLU A 607 11.94 4.91 31.04
CA GLU A 607 10.85 3.95 31.25
C GLU A 607 10.53 3.18 29.96
N LYS A 608 10.75 3.81 28.79
CA LYS A 608 10.57 3.19 27.47
C LYS A 608 11.85 2.61 26.85
N THR A 609 13.04 3.04 27.26
CA THR A 609 14.31 2.57 26.68
C THR A 609 14.55 1.08 26.95
N LEU A 610 14.85 0.33 25.88
CA LEU A 610 15.31 -1.06 25.93
C LEU A 610 16.77 -1.14 25.44
N PRO A 611 17.56 -2.14 25.86
CA PRO A 611 18.96 -2.28 25.41
C PRO A 611 19.11 -2.34 23.88
N GLU A 612 18.18 -3.00 23.20
CA GLU A 612 18.17 -3.10 21.73
C GLU A 612 17.44 -1.94 21.03
N ARG A 613 16.80 -1.06 21.78
CA ARG A 613 15.96 0.02 21.25
C ARG A 613 15.89 1.19 22.25
N PRO A 614 16.84 2.14 22.19
CA PRO A 614 16.75 3.39 22.93
C PRO A 614 15.51 4.18 22.52
N TRP A 615 14.88 4.86 23.48
CA TRP A 615 13.71 5.69 23.22
C TRP A 615 13.96 7.13 23.65
N HIS A 616 13.89 8.06 22.70
CA HIS A 616 14.13 9.49 22.96
C HIS A 616 12.83 10.23 23.31
N THR A 617 12.90 11.16 24.26
CA THR A 617 11.74 11.98 24.64
C THR A 617 11.36 12.94 23.50
N HIS A 618 12.38 13.52 22.85
CA HIS A 618 12.28 14.60 21.85
C HIS A 618 11.46 15.83 22.31
N LEU A 619 11.27 16.01 23.63
CA LEU A 619 10.53 17.15 24.19
C LEU A 619 11.37 18.43 24.11
N LYS A 620 10.70 19.58 23.97
CA LYS A 620 11.36 20.89 23.89
C LYS A 620 12.17 21.25 25.14
N ASP A 621 11.68 20.89 26.32
CA ASP A 621 12.35 21.16 27.60
C ASP A 621 13.54 20.21 27.88
N ASP A 622 13.63 19.13 27.10
CA ASP A 622 14.71 18.12 27.16
C ASP A 622 15.83 18.37 26.11
N HIS A 623 15.64 19.36 25.23
CA HIS A 623 16.53 19.70 24.12
C HIS A 623 17.90 20.22 24.63
N GLN A 624 18.98 19.60 24.15
CA GLN A 624 20.34 19.83 24.64
C GLN A 624 21.31 20.17 23.50
N PRO A 625 21.37 21.42 23.02
CA PRO A 625 22.41 21.86 22.08
C PRO A 625 23.81 21.44 22.53
N LEU A 626 24.69 21.14 21.57
CA LEU A 626 26.10 20.87 21.84
C LEU A 626 26.83 22.18 22.15
N GLN A 627 27.78 22.14 23.08
CA GLN A 627 28.85 23.13 23.15
C GLN A 627 30.01 22.68 22.26
N ALA A 628 30.71 23.61 21.62
CA ALA A 628 31.78 23.29 20.67
C ALA A 628 32.91 22.48 21.35
N GLY A 629 33.12 21.24 20.90
CA GLY A 629 34.09 20.29 21.47
C GLY A 629 33.62 19.55 22.74
N GLU A 630 32.36 19.71 23.17
CA GLU A 630 31.78 18.92 24.27
C GLU A 630 31.52 17.48 23.81
N VAL A 631 32.10 16.50 24.50
CA VAL A 631 31.89 15.08 24.22
C VAL A 631 30.66 14.59 24.96
N VAL A 632 29.64 14.16 24.21
CA VAL A 632 28.37 13.63 24.72
C VAL A 632 28.18 12.18 24.29
N GLN A 633 27.47 11.38 25.08
CA GLN A 633 27.01 10.07 24.64
C GLN A 633 25.72 10.20 23.82
N LEU A 634 25.65 9.44 22.74
CA LEU A 634 24.49 9.27 21.86
C LEU A 634 24.11 7.78 21.83
N ASP A 635 22.84 7.48 22.08
CA ASP A 635 22.27 6.12 22.06
C ASP A 635 21.33 6.01 20.85
N VAL A 636 21.90 5.76 19.67
CA VAL A 636 21.20 5.80 18.37
C VAL A 636 20.26 4.59 18.21
N GLU A 637 18.99 4.84 17.88
CA GLU A 637 18.03 3.80 17.46
C GLU A 637 18.32 3.42 16.00
N ILE A 638 18.53 2.12 15.74
CA ILE A 638 18.77 1.56 14.40
C ILE A 638 17.61 0.62 14.08
N PHE A 639 16.97 0.84 12.94
CA PHE A 639 15.66 0.26 12.66
C PHE A 639 15.68 -1.27 12.54
N PRO A 640 14.55 -1.94 12.87
CA PRO A 640 14.36 -3.37 12.70
C PRO A 640 14.79 -3.93 11.35
N ALA A 641 15.58 -5.00 11.38
CA ALA A 641 16.07 -5.67 10.19
C ALA A 641 16.37 -7.15 10.44
N ALA A 642 16.28 -7.97 9.40
CA ALA A 642 16.80 -9.34 9.37
C ALA A 642 17.82 -9.53 8.24
N ALA A 643 18.89 -10.28 8.53
CA ALA A 643 19.95 -10.64 7.59
C ALA A 643 20.77 -11.86 8.08
N ARG A 644 21.21 -12.72 7.15
CA ARG A 644 22.30 -13.69 7.38
C ARG A 644 23.58 -13.18 6.74
N ILE A 645 24.60 -12.96 7.55
CA ILE A 645 25.94 -12.64 7.12
C ILE A 645 26.72 -13.95 7.03
N LYS A 646 27.32 -14.26 5.88
CA LYS A 646 27.99 -15.55 5.66
C LYS A 646 29.34 -15.63 6.37
N LYS A 647 29.77 -16.86 6.68
CA LYS A 647 31.16 -17.17 7.04
C LYS A 647 32.14 -16.55 6.03
N GLY A 648 33.22 -15.95 6.51
CA GLY A 648 34.26 -15.32 5.70
C GLY A 648 33.96 -13.88 5.23
N TRP A 649 32.71 -13.44 5.29
CA TRP A 649 32.34 -12.04 5.07
C TRP A 649 32.67 -11.19 6.30
N LYS A 650 32.71 -9.87 6.13
CA LYS A 650 32.97 -8.90 7.20
C LYS A 650 31.77 -7.99 7.41
N LEU A 651 31.65 -7.43 8.60
CA LEU A 651 30.77 -6.30 8.88
C LEU A 651 31.55 -4.99 8.66
N ARG A 652 30.89 -3.99 8.07
CA ARG A 652 31.36 -2.60 8.02
C ARG A 652 30.30 -1.73 8.67
N LEU A 653 30.68 -1.02 9.73
CA LEU A 653 29.85 -0.02 10.40
C LEU A 653 30.33 1.36 9.98
N ASP A 654 29.46 2.17 9.39
CA ASP A 654 29.76 3.58 9.10
C ASP A 654 28.96 4.50 10.00
N VAL A 655 29.62 5.57 10.45
CA VAL A 655 29.02 6.70 11.15
C VAL A 655 29.28 7.96 10.32
N THR A 656 28.21 8.63 9.90
CA THR A 656 28.20 9.68 8.88
C THR A 656 27.24 10.83 9.25
N PRO A 657 27.43 12.05 8.70
CA PRO A 657 26.55 13.20 8.97
C PRO A 657 25.18 13.10 8.27
N SER A 658 25.08 12.27 7.24
CA SER A 658 23.85 11.97 6.51
C SER A 658 23.92 10.55 5.94
N GLU A 659 22.88 10.12 5.21
CA GLU A 659 22.88 8.82 4.53
C GLU A 659 23.84 8.75 3.33
N SER A 660 24.32 9.89 2.81
CA SER A 660 25.19 9.92 1.63
C SER A 660 26.53 9.24 1.89
N GLN A 661 26.90 8.27 1.06
CA GLN A 661 28.20 7.57 1.09
C GLN A 661 28.78 7.48 -0.32
N PRO A 662 29.44 8.55 -0.82
CA PRO A 662 30.00 8.61 -2.18
C PRO A 662 31.15 7.62 -2.43
N ASP A 663 31.68 6.96 -1.39
CA ASP A 663 32.66 5.87 -1.51
C ASP A 663 32.04 4.50 -1.82
N ILE A 664 30.70 4.38 -1.84
CA ILE A 664 29.98 3.15 -2.22
C ILE A 664 29.35 3.36 -3.61
N PRO A 665 29.93 2.78 -4.69
CA PRO A 665 29.43 2.95 -6.04
C PRO A 665 27.96 2.53 -6.18
N SER A 666 27.16 3.33 -6.88
CA SER A 666 25.73 3.10 -7.14
C SER A 666 24.82 3.04 -5.91
N TYR A 667 25.29 3.39 -4.70
CA TYR A 667 24.41 3.67 -3.57
C TYR A 667 23.78 5.06 -3.73
N LEU A 668 22.45 5.11 -3.75
CA LEU A 668 21.66 6.33 -3.93
C LEU A 668 20.57 6.39 -2.84
N PRO A 669 20.90 6.88 -1.62
CA PRO A 669 19.89 7.05 -0.58
C PRO A 669 18.82 8.06 -1.02
N PRO A 670 17.52 7.86 -0.73
CA PRO A 670 16.47 8.76 -1.22
C PRO A 670 16.49 10.09 -0.44
N ASP A 671 16.42 11.21 -1.17
CA ASP A 671 16.56 12.56 -0.60
C ASP A 671 15.31 13.03 0.15
N MET A 672 15.10 12.48 1.35
CA MET A 672 13.87 12.65 2.14
C MET A 672 13.99 13.65 3.29
N ARG A 673 15.19 13.96 3.75
CA ARG A 673 15.47 14.66 5.03
C ARG A 673 16.13 16.02 4.84
N ASN A 674 16.14 16.83 5.90
CA ASN A 674 17.00 18.01 6.01
C ASN A 674 17.98 17.80 7.17
N PHE A 675 19.20 17.42 6.84
CA PHE A 675 20.26 17.18 7.83
C PHE A 675 20.89 18.50 8.28
N PHE A 676 21.25 18.59 9.55
CA PHE A 676 21.70 19.84 10.20
C PHE A 676 22.91 20.47 9.50
N GLY A 677 23.88 19.66 9.06
CA GLY A 677 25.08 20.12 8.37
C GLY A 677 24.89 20.54 6.91
N GLU A 678 23.73 20.33 6.27
CA GLU A 678 23.53 20.74 4.86
C GLU A 678 23.70 22.25 4.64
N GLU A 679 23.35 23.04 5.66
CA GLU A 679 23.41 24.51 5.65
C GLU A 679 24.43 25.07 6.67
N ASN A 680 25.16 24.22 7.40
CA ASN A 680 26.06 24.61 8.50
C ASN A 680 27.46 24.01 8.33
N GLU A 681 28.49 24.86 8.32
CA GLU A 681 29.89 24.40 8.39
C GLU A 681 30.23 23.84 9.79
N GLY A 682 30.86 22.67 9.84
CA GLY A 682 31.25 22.05 11.10
C GLY A 682 32.17 20.85 10.93
N THR A 683 32.74 20.40 12.04
CA THR A 683 33.52 19.16 12.14
C THR A 683 32.99 18.35 13.32
N ASP A 684 32.48 17.17 13.02
CA ASP A 684 32.01 16.19 14.00
C ASP A 684 33.16 15.23 14.35
N SER A 685 33.12 14.63 15.52
CA SER A 685 34.21 13.75 16.00
C SER A 685 33.71 12.63 16.91
N ILE A 686 34.23 11.42 16.72
CA ILE A 686 33.98 10.25 17.59
C ILE A 686 35.17 10.03 18.52
N HIS A 687 34.91 9.80 19.80
CA HIS A 687 35.91 9.66 20.86
C HIS A 687 35.90 8.25 21.45
N ILE A 688 36.87 7.45 21.00
CA ILE A 688 37.09 6.04 21.36
C ILE A 688 38.08 5.94 22.53
N GLY A 689 37.89 4.95 23.41
CA GLY A 689 38.76 4.69 24.55
C GLY A 689 38.55 5.64 25.73
N GLY A 690 39.44 5.57 26.73
CA GLY A 690 39.39 6.45 27.91
C GLY A 690 38.16 6.20 28.79
N GLY A 691 37.67 4.95 28.82
CA GLY A 691 36.44 4.56 29.53
C GLY A 691 35.13 4.85 28.78
N ARG A 692 35.18 5.38 27.55
CA ARG A 692 33.99 5.72 26.76
C ARG A 692 33.42 4.51 26.02
N SER A 693 32.12 4.23 26.23
CA SER A 693 31.40 3.20 25.49
C SER A 693 31.20 3.61 24.02
N ASN A 694 31.77 2.82 23.11
CA ASN A 694 31.55 2.96 21.66
C ASN A 694 31.30 1.56 21.05
N PHE A 695 30.04 1.23 20.73
CA PHE A 695 29.66 -0.06 20.14
C PHE A 695 28.36 0.00 19.34
N ILE A 696 28.20 -0.87 18.34
CA ILE A 696 26.88 -1.29 17.82
C ILE A 696 26.43 -2.59 18.52
N TYR A 697 25.14 -2.71 18.78
CA TYR A 697 24.48 -3.84 19.39
C TYR A 697 23.73 -4.61 18.29
N CYS A 698 24.13 -5.86 18.03
CA CYS A 698 23.51 -6.69 17.00
C CYS A 698 22.60 -7.77 17.62
N PRO A 699 21.33 -7.90 17.19
CA PRO A 699 20.39 -8.92 17.66
C PRO A 699 20.66 -10.28 16.99
N VAL A 700 21.71 -10.97 17.43
CA VAL A 700 22.08 -12.28 16.87
C VAL A 700 21.08 -13.34 17.29
N VAL A 701 20.56 -14.11 16.33
CA VAL A 701 19.53 -15.14 16.56
C VAL A 701 20.09 -16.54 16.34
N PRO A 702 19.54 -17.59 16.99
CA PRO A 702 19.99 -18.95 16.78
C PRO A 702 19.86 -19.35 15.31
N VAL A 703 20.99 -19.67 14.65
CA VAL A 703 21.06 -19.93 13.22
C VAL A 703 20.24 -21.17 12.87
N LYS A 704 19.23 -21.02 12.00
CA LYS A 704 18.44 -22.16 11.56
C LYS A 704 19.15 -22.87 10.41
N GLN A 705 19.69 -24.05 10.72
CA GLN A 705 20.30 -24.97 9.76
C GLN A 705 19.21 -25.71 8.97
N GLY A 706 19.50 -26.07 7.72
CA GLY A 706 18.58 -26.86 6.90
C GLY A 706 17.39 -26.08 6.32
N TYR A 707 17.57 -24.79 6.00
CA TYR A 707 16.70 -24.07 5.07
C TYR A 707 17.26 -24.14 3.64
N PRO A 708 16.83 -25.12 2.81
CA PRO A 708 16.99 -25.04 1.36
C PRO A 708 15.97 -24.06 0.75
N ASN A 709 15.99 -23.94 -0.57
CA ASN A 709 15.16 -23.04 -1.39
C ASN A 709 15.64 -21.59 -1.40
N LEU A 710 16.87 -21.40 -1.89
CA LEU A 710 17.15 -20.23 -2.75
C LEU A 710 16.17 -20.30 -3.93
N VAL A 711 15.15 -19.45 -3.91
CA VAL A 711 14.37 -19.14 -5.12
C VAL A 711 15.22 -18.15 -5.91
N MET A 712 15.70 -18.59 -7.07
CA MET A 712 16.28 -17.71 -8.11
C MET A 712 15.18 -17.17 -9.01
#